data_AF-A0A1G2YNL1-F1
#
_entry.id   AF-A0A1G2YNL1-F1
#
_cell.length_a   1.000
_cell.length_b   1.000
_cell.length_c   1.000
_cell.angle_alpha   90.00
_cell.angle_beta   90.00
_cell.angle_gamma   90.00
#
_symmetry.space_group_name_H-M   'P 1'
#
loop_
_entity.id
_entity.type
_entity.pdbx_description
1 polymer ?
#
loop_
_entity_poly.entity_id
_entity_poly.type
_entity_poly.pdbx_seq_one_letter_code
_entity_poly.pdbx_strand_id
1 'polypeptide(L)'
;MKLSRYIYIIVTLYIFVSYVCAINVTINAGSTLDDMPSTLTHSYGLGGVWYPAIPLHASPSSIDKMIAIKPKYIRLDAPFSHGYCVSRAHNVYDWNMLDKTIESILEIGAEPVMTISYMPQWLSANPTAVDWQYYPPNNWQYWQDICYDLVYHCNIIKGYNIKKWRIWSEPTGTIYSWYNRTPMDLYASNDTNDNIYDRAISGALAADATIEVGGPVSAGYDSTWISHLVNHCKNKNKQLDYVIWNNYGNDNNKQYPDPADYISNINGAQAIISNAGLNCKTWIGEWNPLANSPSFTVPPYPQRGGNEWGAAFLAASTDVFINEGLNMATLFSVRGGGCFDDPFGLISLFADNGYTATTYNFYKILSMMDSTRISVSENDSQIGALATTDSANKVSILLWNFHVGGTGDAKTVDLAVSNLPWVSGSYTLQTIRIDQLYSNPYYYYDIDSPTDFNGVATHQSLDVTEQASYSSYPFTKTISSIPVNTVMLIQLFKASGFSGTITDNYGDPVSEATVTYGETTHTATTASNGTYSLWCPPGTWTITAVKTGYEKSWKHDIICSAGSTTTNVNLTLQPDTKTNIAKNGEAEFGIDTPYFWPSWEYGSADGIWDLTTSYPSSLYQTNSFKIYSNAEDQYAMWTQMAGSTVSAGKEYIFDGYIKTTSVTGGDEGASIKLIFNDISNTEVSSDFIYGTQDWQRLKFTAVAPAGATTVHPRAILYGSGTAWFDSFNLIESESEVTNPGFELGSSSPTGWTSWTNGTTTFSRATDYTYEGAASAKIVNSTSCNSCWYQTYSANVQAGQEYEFSYWIKTSGVSGTGVCLVLEALGSSYNNIKTYTSSYITGTNDWQKITINFVAPEGTVYLRPEPGFVTASGTAWFDDLSIIPTNNMVKNSGFEKGASETPDKWFSWSNCGATFTWTTDYKYMGQRSAKIYNSSNGSSCWYRDTIYHLTPGKQYTFEAKVKTSNIIGSGAILSIECLNSSKTNIKSYSSSYITGTHDWQDISITFTAPAGTVYVRVEPGLVGTGTTWFDELKLDYSSNMANNPGFEVAEGGIPTGWITWTNGTTIFSNANDYLKYGNFSGKIVNSTSCNSAFYRDIPTSYGVSAGTSYTVGSWIKTSGISGTGGCITVECFDANDTNINSYNTTYINGTHDWQWISTQFTAPYGTVKMRIESGIVSASGTAWFDDIKVSP
;
A
#
# COMPACT_ATOMS: atom_id res chain seq x y z
N MET A 1 68.65 1.89 30.87
CA MET A 1 68.25 0.63 30.20
C MET A 1 68.39 -0.55 31.17
N LYS A 2 67.31 -0.96 31.87
CA LYS A 2 67.09 -2.28 32.51
C LYS A 2 65.89 -2.33 33.47
N LEU A 3 65.17 -1.21 33.70
CA LEU A 3 63.92 -1.21 34.47
C LEU A 3 62.63 -1.21 33.62
N SER A 4 62.66 -0.79 32.35
CA SER A 4 61.45 -0.69 31.51
C SER A 4 61.00 -2.00 30.86
N ARG A 5 61.84 -3.05 30.83
CA ARG A 5 61.49 -4.34 30.23
C ARG A 5 60.79 -5.31 31.19
N TYR A 6 60.91 -5.13 32.51
CA TYR A 6 60.23 -6.00 33.48
C TYR A 6 58.78 -5.57 33.76
N ILE A 7 58.47 -4.27 33.68
CA ILE A 7 57.09 -3.78 33.81
C ILE A 7 56.26 -4.15 32.59
N TYR A 8 56.85 -4.17 31.39
CA TYR A 8 56.15 -4.63 30.19
C TYR A 8 55.83 -6.13 30.24
N ILE A 9 56.71 -6.99 30.78
CA ILE A 9 56.44 -8.43 30.88
C ILE A 9 55.39 -8.75 31.96
N ILE A 10 55.34 -8.00 33.06
CA ILE A 10 54.31 -8.20 34.11
C ILE A 10 52.94 -7.68 33.66
N VAL A 11 52.88 -6.57 32.92
CA VAL A 11 51.62 -6.06 32.34
C VAL A 11 51.15 -6.92 31.17
N THR A 12 52.05 -7.51 30.39
CA THR A 12 51.67 -8.45 29.30
C THR A 12 51.29 -9.83 29.83
N LEU A 13 51.81 -10.27 30.99
CA LEU A 13 51.33 -11.50 31.65
C LEU A 13 50.02 -11.31 32.44
N TYR A 14 49.71 -10.09 32.92
CA TYR A 14 48.39 -9.80 33.52
C TYR A 14 47.27 -9.70 32.47
N ILE A 15 47.61 -9.44 31.20
CA ILE A 15 46.64 -9.42 30.08
C ILE A 15 46.42 -10.83 29.49
N PHE A 16 47.19 -11.85 29.90
CA PHE A 16 47.10 -13.20 29.33
C PHE A 16 46.56 -14.31 30.24
N VAL A 17 46.13 -14.00 31.47
CA VAL A 17 45.43 -14.98 32.33
C VAL A 17 44.37 -14.28 33.19
N SER A 18 43.37 -13.70 32.54
CA SER A 18 41.99 -13.88 33.01
C SER A 18 41.37 -14.91 32.08
N TYR A 19 41.57 -16.19 32.39
CA TYR A 19 40.61 -17.22 32.00
C TYR A 19 39.29 -16.83 32.71
N VAL A 20 38.54 -15.90 32.12
CA VAL A 20 37.10 -15.90 32.35
C VAL A 20 36.68 -17.22 31.71
N CYS A 21 36.43 -18.24 32.53
CA CYS A 21 35.90 -19.50 32.04
C CYS A 21 34.67 -19.14 31.21
N ALA A 22 34.70 -19.47 29.92
CA ALA A 22 33.55 -19.26 29.07
C ALA A 22 32.36 -19.99 29.68
N ILE A 23 31.22 -19.29 29.69
CA ILE A 23 29.96 -19.85 30.14
C ILE A 23 29.53 -20.87 29.09
N ASN A 24 29.22 -22.09 29.52
CA ASN A 24 28.85 -23.15 28.59
C ASN A 24 27.33 -23.13 28.43
N VAL A 25 26.87 -22.94 27.19
CA VAL A 25 25.46 -23.08 26.83
C VAL A 25 25.34 -24.25 25.87
N THR A 26 24.63 -25.29 26.29
CA THR A 26 24.49 -26.53 25.53
C THR A 26 23.05 -26.78 25.16
N ILE A 27 22.82 -27.15 23.90
CA ILE A 27 21.48 -27.44 23.36
C ILE A 27 21.47 -28.84 22.77
N ASN A 28 20.43 -29.59 23.09
CA ASN A 28 20.19 -30.90 22.50
C ASN A 28 18.96 -30.82 21.58
N ALA A 29 19.20 -30.66 20.28
CA ALA A 29 18.13 -30.49 19.30
C ALA A 29 17.29 -31.76 19.06
N GLY A 30 17.76 -32.92 19.51
CA GLY A 30 16.98 -34.16 19.51
C GLY A 30 16.12 -34.38 20.76
N SER A 31 16.21 -33.49 21.76
CA SER A 31 15.48 -33.58 23.02
C SER A 31 14.36 -32.53 23.06
N THR A 32 13.23 -32.88 22.44
CA THR A 32 12.02 -32.04 22.44
C THR A 32 11.39 -32.00 23.83
N LEU A 33 10.94 -30.82 24.25
CA LEU A 33 10.23 -30.61 25.51
C LEU A 33 8.71 -30.57 25.23
N ASP A 34 8.17 -29.39 25.02
CA ASP A 34 6.76 -29.09 24.74
C ASP A 34 6.67 -27.97 23.67
N ASP A 35 5.46 -27.47 23.41
CA ASP A 35 5.28 -26.34 22.51
C ASP A 35 5.55 -25.00 23.21
N MET A 36 6.22 -24.08 22.51
CA MET A 36 6.42 -22.70 22.91
C MET A 36 5.06 -22.04 23.14
N PRO A 37 4.75 -21.61 24.37
CA PRO A 37 3.41 -21.13 24.70
C PRO A 37 3.18 -19.75 24.10
N SER A 38 2.42 -19.69 23.00
CA SER A 38 2.04 -18.44 22.35
C SER A 38 1.24 -17.51 23.27
N THR A 39 0.60 -18.05 24.30
CA THR A 39 -0.14 -17.30 25.33
C THR A 39 0.77 -16.49 26.25
N LEU A 40 2.05 -16.86 26.39
CA LEU A 40 3.06 -16.14 27.16
C LEU A 40 3.95 -15.25 26.30
N THR A 41 4.09 -15.57 25.01
CA THR A 41 5.05 -14.92 24.10
C THR A 41 4.40 -13.95 23.11
N HIS A 42 3.09 -14.03 22.88
CA HIS A 42 2.41 -13.29 21.81
C HIS A 42 1.05 -12.74 22.28
N SER A 43 0.96 -12.23 23.51
CA SER A 43 -0.27 -11.65 24.07
C SER A 43 -0.02 -10.20 24.50
N TYR A 44 -0.85 -9.26 24.03
CA TYR A 44 -0.63 -7.82 24.18
C TYR A 44 -1.87 -7.09 24.71
N GLY A 45 -1.66 -5.95 25.37
CA GLY A 45 -2.71 -5.09 25.93
C GLY A 45 -2.93 -3.80 25.13
N LEU A 46 -4.18 -3.45 24.89
CA LEU A 46 -4.65 -2.26 24.19
C LEU A 46 -5.64 -1.48 25.07
N GLY A 47 -5.45 -0.16 25.18
CA GLY A 47 -6.29 0.75 25.97
C GLY A 47 -5.85 0.86 27.43
N GLY A 48 -6.62 1.53 28.27
CA GLY A 48 -6.38 1.67 29.70
C GLY A 48 -7.20 2.79 30.33
N VAL A 49 -7.11 2.95 31.64
CA VAL A 49 -7.84 3.95 32.43
C VAL A 49 -7.69 5.40 31.94
N TRP A 50 -6.48 5.76 31.52
CA TRP A 50 -6.10 7.15 31.28
C TRP A 50 -6.03 7.50 29.79
N TYR A 51 -6.20 6.51 28.91
CA TYR A 51 -5.98 6.65 27.48
C TYR A 51 -7.11 5.99 26.71
N PRO A 52 -7.87 6.74 25.88
CA PRO A 52 -8.63 6.07 24.82
C PRO A 52 -7.63 5.27 24.01
N ALA A 53 -7.87 3.97 23.77
CA ALA A 53 -7.01 3.27 22.83
C ALA A 53 -7.20 3.96 21.49
N ILE A 54 -6.13 4.56 20.98
CA ILE A 54 -6.09 4.97 19.59
C ILE A 54 -6.37 3.68 18.81
N PRO A 55 -7.49 3.60 18.08
CA PRO A 55 -7.83 2.36 17.41
C PRO A 55 -6.72 2.00 16.43
N LEU A 56 -6.31 0.74 16.38
CA LEU A 56 -5.19 0.30 15.55
C LEU A 56 -5.42 0.63 14.06
N HIS A 57 -6.68 0.70 13.60
CA HIS A 57 -7.07 1.14 12.26
C HIS A 57 -6.81 2.63 11.94
N ALA A 58 -6.52 3.48 12.94
CA ALA A 58 -6.17 4.88 12.66
C ALA A 58 -4.81 5.03 11.97
N SER A 59 -4.05 3.94 11.80
CA SER A 59 -2.73 3.90 11.17
C SER A 59 -2.49 2.53 10.51
N PRO A 60 -2.64 2.39 9.18
CA PRO A 60 -2.35 1.13 8.46
C PRO A 60 -0.99 0.54 8.75
N SER A 61 0.02 1.40 8.89
CA SER A 61 1.38 0.98 9.23
C SER A 61 1.49 0.32 10.60
N SER A 62 0.56 0.56 11.53
CA SER A 62 0.52 -0.11 12.84
C SER A 62 -0.08 -1.52 12.73
N ILE A 63 -1.05 -1.75 11.86
CA ILE A 63 -1.65 -3.07 11.61
C ILE A 63 -0.60 -4.00 11.00
N ASP A 64 0.11 -3.57 9.96
CA ASP A 64 1.16 -4.39 9.32
C ASP A 64 2.28 -4.78 10.29
N LYS A 65 2.68 -3.84 11.15
CA LYS A 65 3.65 -4.10 12.22
C LYS A 65 3.12 -5.11 13.24
N MET A 66 1.85 -5.01 13.64
CA MET A 66 1.25 -5.99 14.54
C MET A 66 1.15 -7.38 13.90
N ILE A 67 0.76 -7.48 12.63
CA ILE A 67 0.74 -8.75 11.88
C ILE A 67 2.14 -9.41 11.89
N ALA A 68 3.20 -8.60 11.73
CA ALA A 68 4.57 -9.09 11.68
C ALA A 68 5.04 -9.77 12.99
N ILE A 69 4.46 -9.41 14.14
CA ILE A 69 4.74 -10.04 15.44
C ILE A 69 3.70 -11.08 15.86
N LYS A 70 2.86 -11.56 14.93
CA LYS A 70 1.97 -12.73 15.09
C LYS A 70 1.24 -12.83 16.45
N PRO A 71 0.52 -11.80 16.89
CA PRO A 71 -0.20 -11.81 18.15
C PRO A 71 -1.20 -12.96 18.21
N LYS A 72 -1.14 -13.73 19.29
CA LYS A 72 -2.15 -14.73 19.64
C LYS A 72 -3.39 -14.06 20.24
N TYR A 73 -3.17 -13.15 21.19
CA TYR A 73 -4.25 -12.42 21.86
C TYR A 73 -3.97 -10.93 21.92
N ILE A 74 -5.01 -10.11 21.70
CA ILE A 74 -4.98 -8.68 22.03
C ILE A 74 -6.12 -8.39 23.01
N ARG A 75 -5.73 -7.94 24.20
CA ARG A 75 -6.66 -7.56 25.27
C ARG A 75 -7.10 -6.12 25.10
N LEU A 76 -8.41 -5.90 25.05
CA LEU A 76 -9.03 -4.59 25.09
C LEU A 76 -9.50 -4.26 26.52
N ASP A 77 -9.10 -3.10 27.02
CA ASP A 77 -9.64 -2.54 28.26
C ASP A 77 -10.79 -1.56 28.00
N ALA A 78 -11.59 -1.34 29.03
CA ALA A 78 -12.50 -0.21 29.16
C ALA A 78 -13.58 -0.07 28.06
N PRO A 79 -14.25 -1.14 27.59
CA PRO A 79 -15.26 -1.06 26.54
C PRO A 79 -16.46 -0.16 26.86
N PHE A 80 -16.75 0.13 28.12
CA PHE A 80 -17.87 1.02 28.51
C PHE A 80 -17.45 2.47 28.79
N SER A 81 -16.17 2.79 28.73
CA SER A 81 -15.66 4.14 28.88
C SER A 81 -14.86 4.57 27.64
N HIS A 82 -14.40 5.82 27.61
CA HIS A 82 -13.55 6.36 26.52
C HIS A 82 -14.12 6.30 25.09
N GLY A 83 -15.44 6.16 24.94
CA GLY A 83 -16.13 6.27 23.64
C GLY A 83 -16.33 4.95 22.88
N TYR A 84 -15.92 3.80 23.42
CA TYR A 84 -16.11 2.48 22.76
C TYR A 84 -17.56 2.03 22.66
N CYS A 85 -18.26 2.05 23.80
CA CYS A 85 -19.70 1.86 23.90
C CYS A 85 -20.33 3.13 24.48
N VAL A 86 -20.88 3.98 23.62
CA VAL A 86 -21.59 5.19 24.07
C VAL A 86 -23.05 4.82 24.33
N SER A 87 -23.39 4.63 25.60
CA SER A 87 -24.77 4.40 26.02
C SER A 87 -25.47 5.73 26.30
N ARG A 88 -26.57 6.03 25.59
CA ARG A 88 -27.38 7.25 25.82
C ARG A 88 -28.42 7.05 26.94
N ALA A 89 -28.83 5.81 27.19
CA ALA A 89 -29.74 5.35 28.24
C ALA A 89 -29.66 3.81 28.34
N HIS A 90 -30.28 3.21 29.36
CA HIS A 90 -30.43 1.74 29.45
C HIS A 90 -31.00 1.16 28.14
N ASN A 91 -30.38 0.10 27.62
CA ASN A 91 -30.68 -0.58 26.34
C ASN A 91 -30.48 0.23 25.05
N VAL A 92 -29.74 1.35 25.08
CA VAL A 92 -29.41 2.13 23.88
C VAL A 92 -27.90 2.34 23.80
N TYR A 93 -27.23 1.52 22.98
CA TYR A 93 -25.79 1.46 22.85
C TYR A 93 -25.33 1.85 21.45
N ASP A 94 -24.25 2.60 21.36
CA ASP A 94 -23.47 2.80 20.12
C ASP A 94 -22.20 1.94 20.22
N TRP A 95 -22.16 0.86 19.43
CA TRP A 95 -21.06 -0.12 19.42
C TRP A 95 -20.02 0.15 18.33
N ASN A 96 -20.17 1.20 17.51
CA ASN A 96 -19.37 1.36 16.28
C ASN A 96 -17.86 1.40 16.54
N MET A 97 -17.42 2.12 17.57
CA MET A 97 -16.00 2.23 17.90
C MET A 97 -15.44 0.95 18.54
N LEU A 98 -16.26 0.26 19.35
CA LEU A 98 -15.93 -1.07 19.87
C LEU A 98 -15.75 -2.08 18.72
N ASP A 99 -16.72 -2.16 17.81
CA ASP A 99 -16.72 -3.10 16.68
C ASP A 99 -15.52 -2.88 15.77
N LYS A 100 -15.25 -1.63 15.38
CA LYS A 100 -14.05 -1.30 14.58
C LYS A 100 -12.75 -1.69 15.27
N THR A 101 -12.68 -1.60 16.59
CA THR A 101 -11.48 -1.97 17.36
C THR A 101 -11.30 -3.49 17.40
N ILE A 102 -12.39 -4.24 17.63
CA ILE A 102 -12.38 -5.71 17.60
C ILE A 102 -12.05 -6.22 16.19
N GLU A 103 -12.63 -5.61 15.15
CA GLU A 103 -12.37 -5.95 13.76
C GLU A 103 -10.90 -5.72 13.37
N SER A 104 -10.26 -4.66 13.86
CA SER A 104 -8.80 -4.49 13.69
C SER A 104 -7.98 -5.58 14.37
N ILE A 105 -8.40 -6.05 15.56
CA ILE A 105 -7.73 -7.16 16.25
C ILE A 105 -7.83 -8.45 15.42
N LEU A 106 -9.02 -8.70 14.85
CA LEU A 106 -9.27 -9.86 13.99
C LEU A 106 -8.52 -9.77 12.66
N GLU A 107 -8.43 -8.58 12.05
CA GLU A 107 -7.65 -8.32 10.83
C GLU A 107 -6.17 -8.62 11.02
N ILE A 108 -5.63 -8.31 12.20
CA ILE A 108 -4.25 -8.64 12.58
C ILE A 108 -4.05 -10.17 12.71
N GLY A 109 -5.13 -10.95 12.84
CA GLY A 109 -5.10 -12.40 13.05
C GLY A 109 -5.05 -12.81 14.53
N ALA A 110 -5.27 -11.87 15.46
CA ALA A 110 -5.31 -12.15 16.90
C ALA A 110 -6.72 -12.47 17.39
N GLU A 111 -6.79 -13.23 18.48
CA GLU A 111 -8.04 -13.44 19.20
C GLU A 111 -8.30 -12.27 20.17
N PRO A 112 -9.49 -11.64 20.15
CA PRO A 112 -9.82 -10.59 21.10
C PRO A 112 -9.94 -11.16 22.51
N VAL A 113 -9.44 -10.41 23.48
CA VAL A 113 -9.71 -10.61 24.90
C VAL A 113 -10.43 -9.38 25.42
N MET A 114 -11.58 -9.55 26.06
CA MET A 114 -12.37 -8.43 26.54
C MET A 114 -12.25 -8.24 28.04
N THR A 115 -12.25 -6.98 28.48
CA THR A 115 -12.37 -6.61 29.90
C THR A 115 -13.70 -5.93 30.11
N ILE A 116 -14.57 -6.46 30.97
CA ILE A 116 -15.85 -5.82 31.29
C ILE A 116 -15.56 -4.69 32.30
N SER A 117 -15.28 -3.50 31.78
CA SER A 117 -14.85 -2.30 32.50
C SER A 117 -15.07 -1.03 31.65
N TYR A 118 -14.88 0.18 32.18
CA TYR A 118 -15.18 0.51 33.58
C TYR A 118 -16.70 0.69 33.72
N MET A 119 -17.18 1.31 34.79
CA MET A 119 -18.59 1.69 34.84
C MET A 119 -18.89 2.63 33.64
N PRO A 120 -20.13 2.71 33.11
CA PRO A 120 -20.59 3.83 32.28
C PRO A 120 -21.27 4.93 33.11
N GLN A 121 -21.18 6.19 32.66
CA GLN A 121 -21.50 7.36 33.51
C GLN A 121 -22.92 7.32 34.05
N TRP A 122 -23.91 7.00 33.22
CA TRP A 122 -25.32 6.95 33.62
C TRP A 122 -25.64 5.86 34.67
N LEU A 123 -24.84 4.79 34.71
CA LEU A 123 -25.03 3.68 35.64
C LEU A 123 -24.22 3.86 36.93
N SER A 124 -23.29 4.81 36.97
CA SER A 124 -22.52 5.11 38.17
C SER A 124 -23.42 5.54 39.34
N ALA A 125 -23.07 5.09 40.57
CA ALA A 125 -23.66 5.59 41.80
C ALA A 125 -23.37 7.08 42.06
N ASN A 126 -22.34 7.64 41.41
CA ASN A 126 -22.04 9.07 41.44
C ASN A 126 -21.67 9.59 40.04
N PRO A 127 -22.66 9.77 39.15
CA PRO A 127 -22.43 10.10 37.74
C PRO A 127 -21.80 11.48 37.53
N THR A 128 -21.87 12.36 38.54
CA THR A 128 -21.34 13.72 38.50
C THR A 128 -19.90 13.83 39.01
N ALA A 129 -19.34 12.76 39.57
CA ALA A 129 -17.96 12.77 40.04
C ALA A 129 -16.98 12.78 38.87
N VAL A 130 -15.81 13.39 39.05
CA VAL A 130 -14.73 13.39 38.03
C VAL A 130 -14.17 11.98 37.79
N ASP A 131 -14.34 11.10 38.77
CA ASP A 131 -13.86 9.72 38.83
C ASP A 131 -15.04 8.73 38.84
N TRP A 132 -16.17 9.12 38.24
CA TRP A 132 -17.44 8.39 38.23
C TRP A 132 -17.28 6.90 37.82
N GLN A 133 -16.27 6.59 37.00
CA GLN A 133 -16.00 5.26 36.43
C GLN A 133 -15.57 4.19 37.46
N TYR A 134 -15.16 4.62 38.65
CA TYR A 134 -14.78 3.74 39.77
C TYR A 134 -15.86 3.57 40.82
N TYR A 135 -17.05 4.11 40.60
CA TYR A 135 -18.18 3.91 41.51
C TYR A 135 -18.90 2.61 41.18
N PRO A 136 -19.52 1.97 42.19
CA PRO A 136 -20.44 0.85 41.95
C PRO A 136 -21.63 1.30 41.09
N PRO A 137 -22.39 0.35 40.50
CA PRO A 137 -23.58 0.71 39.77
C PRO A 137 -24.66 1.26 40.72
N ASN A 138 -25.42 2.26 40.28
CA ASN A 138 -26.63 2.73 40.96
C ASN A 138 -27.79 1.71 40.88
N ASN A 139 -27.68 0.73 39.96
CA ASN A 139 -28.63 -0.35 39.78
C ASN A 139 -27.91 -1.63 39.34
N TRP A 140 -27.93 -2.65 40.20
CA TRP A 140 -27.26 -3.93 39.98
C TRP A 140 -27.85 -4.78 38.85
N GLN A 141 -29.16 -4.69 38.60
CA GLN A 141 -29.78 -5.39 37.49
C GLN A 141 -29.32 -4.78 36.16
N TYR A 142 -29.25 -3.46 36.06
CA TYR A 142 -28.77 -2.79 34.86
C TYR A 142 -27.28 -3.05 34.57
N TRP A 143 -26.47 -3.28 35.61
CA TRP A 143 -25.10 -3.78 35.43
C TRP A 143 -25.07 -5.20 34.84
N GLN A 144 -25.93 -6.09 35.32
CA GLN A 144 -26.07 -7.42 34.72
C GLN A 144 -26.54 -7.34 33.27
N ASP A 145 -27.53 -6.50 32.98
CA ASP A 145 -28.13 -6.35 31.65
C ASP A 145 -27.10 -5.83 30.63
N ILE A 146 -26.34 -4.78 30.97
CA ILE A 146 -25.30 -4.28 30.05
C ILE A 146 -24.16 -5.29 29.84
N CYS A 147 -23.84 -6.13 30.82
CA CYS A 147 -22.89 -7.23 30.64
C CYS A 147 -23.43 -8.31 29.69
N TYR A 148 -24.73 -8.63 29.78
CA TYR A 148 -25.41 -9.50 28.80
C TYR A 148 -25.35 -8.87 27.41
N ASP A 149 -25.72 -7.59 27.27
CA ASP A 149 -25.81 -6.92 25.97
C ASP A 149 -24.45 -6.81 25.28
N LEU A 150 -23.37 -6.54 26.02
CA LEU A 150 -22.00 -6.53 25.49
C LEU A 150 -21.62 -7.89 24.88
N VAL A 151 -21.79 -8.97 25.64
CA VAL A 151 -21.44 -10.32 25.16
C VAL A 151 -22.37 -10.78 24.04
N TYR A 152 -23.67 -10.53 24.17
CA TYR A 152 -24.66 -10.87 23.16
C TYR A 152 -24.38 -10.14 21.85
N HIS A 153 -24.06 -8.84 21.90
CA HIS A 153 -23.63 -8.08 20.73
C HIS A 153 -22.38 -8.69 20.09
N CYS A 154 -21.29 -8.84 20.85
CA CYS A 154 -20.03 -9.33 20.30
C CYS A 154 -20.11 -10.77 19.75
N ASN A 155 -20.71 -11.71 20.48
CA ASN A 155 -20.67 -13.13 20.12
C ASN A 155 -21.89 -13.61 19.34
N ILE A 156 -23.08 -13.08 19.62
CA ILE A 156 -24.33 -13.58 19.03
C ILE A 156 -24.75 -12.75 17.82
N ILE A 157 -24.74 -11.41 17.94
CA ILE A 157 -25.10 -10.53 16.82
C ILE A 157 -23.96 -10.48 15.80
N LYS A 158 -22.75 -10.20 16.27
CA LYS A 158 -21.58 -9.95 15.41
C LYS A 158 -20.81 -11.22 15.04
N GLY A 159 -20.98 -12.30 15.78
CA GLY A 159 -20.30 -13.56 15.51
C GLY A 159 -18.80 -13.54 15.75
N TYR A 160 -18.27 -12.60 16.55
CA TYR A 160 -16.83 -12.49 16.82
C TYR A 160 -16.26 -13.66 17.64
N ASN A 161 -17.12 -14.43 18.31
CA ASN A 161 -16.76 -15.66 19.04
C ASN A 161 -15.64 -15.45 20.08
N ILE A 162 -15.67 -14.32 20.79
CA ILE A 162 -14.71 -13.93 21.82
C ILE A 162 -14.84 -14.89 23.00
N LYS A 163 -13.74 -15.62 23.30
CA LYS A 163 -13.75 -16.67 24.33
C LYS A 163 -13.40 -16.18 25.73
N LYS A 164 -12.52 -15.19 25.88
CA LYS A 164 -11.97 -14.81 27.20
C LYS A 164 -12.46 -13.45 27.65
N TRP A 165 -13.05 -13.40 28.85
CA TRP A 165 -13.64 -12.21 29.43
C TRP A 165 -13.10 -11.96 30.86
N ARG A 166 -12.40 -10.84 31.03
CA ARG A 166 -11.90 -10.36 32.31
C ARG A 166 -12.98 -9.53 33.00
N ILE A 167 -13.17 -9.72 34.30
CA ILE A 167 -14.15 -8.97 35.06
C ILE A 167 -13.46 -7.86 35.85
N TRP A 168 -13.75 -6.62 35.46
CA TRP A 168 -13.12 -5.41 35.99
C TRP A 168 -11.62 -5.28 35.70
N SER A 169 -11.00 -4.20 36.17
CA SER A 169 -9.56 -3.95 36.11
C SER A 169 -9.08 -3.19 37.34
N GLU A 170 -8.04 -3.71 37.98
CA GLU A 170 -7.32 -3.16 39.13
C GLU A 170 -8.17 -2.69 40.33
N PRO A 171 -9.09 -3.49 40.88
CA PRO A 171 -9.94 -3.07 42.00
C PRO A 171 -9.16 -2.79 43.32
N THR A 172 -7.89 -3.22 43.40
CA THR A 172 -6.97 -2.99 44.52
C THR A 172 -6.02 -1.80 44.34
N GLY A 173 -6.06 -1.12 43.18
CA GLY A 173 -5.08 -0.09 42.83
C GLY A 173 -5.09 1.15 43.73
N THR A 174 -3.97 1.88 43.75
CA THR A 174 -3.81 3.12 44.52
C THR A 174 -4.72 4.25 44.03
N ILE A 175 -5.25 4.15 42.81
CA ILE A 175 -6.19 5.13 42.25
C ILE A 175 -7.43 5.32 43.14
N TYR A 176 -7.91 4.25 43.80
CA TYR A 176 -9.01 4.35 44.75
C TYR A 176 -8.62 5.19 45.97
N SER A 177 -7.40 4.99 46.50
CA SER A 177 -6.89 5.79 47.62
C SER A 177 -6.71 7.28 47.28
N TRP A 178 -6.32 7.63 46.04
CA TRP A 178 -6.17 9.02 45.59
C TRP A 178 -7.48 9.79 45.58
N TYR A 179 -8.61 9.09 45.39
CA TYR A 179 -9.95 9.65 45.49
C TYR A 179 -10.59 9.45 46.88
N ASN A 180 -9.79 9.16 47.91
CA ASN A 180 -10.22 8.85 49.28
C ASN A 180 -11.26 7.71 49.34
N ARG A 181 -11.04 6.66 48.54
CA ARG A 181 -11.90 5.47 48.46
C ARG A 181 -11.15 4.25 48.96
N THR A 182 -11.89 3.32 49.53
CA THR A 182 -11.38 1.99 49.81
C THR A 182 -11.28 1.20 48.50
N PRO A 183 -10.26 0.33 48.34
CA PRO A 183 -10.29 -0.74 47.33
C PRO A 183 -11.68 -1.34 47.30
N MET A 184 -12.24 -1.42 46.11
CA MET A 184 -13.67 -1.40 45.96
C MET A 184 -14.33 -2.53 46.78
N ASP A 185 -15.22 -2.17 47.71
CA ASP A 185 -16.03 -3.11 48.54
C ASP A 185 -16.89 -4.08 47.70
N LEU A 186 -16.80 -4.00 46.36
CA LEU A 186 -17.49 -4.74 45.32
C LEU A 186 -17.07 -6.20 45.14
N TYR A 187 -15.98 -6.66 45.75
CA TYR A 187 -15.64 -8.09 45.85
C TYR A 187 -15.79 -8.62 47.30
N ALA A 188 -15.88 -7.73 48.28
CA ALA A 188 -15.74 -8.06 49.71
C ALA A 188 -17.00 -7.78 50.55
N SER A 189 -18.11 -7.32 49.96
CA SER A 189 -19.34 -7.14 50.74
C SER A 189 -19.82 -8.49 51.27
N ASN A 190 -20.06 -8.57 52.59
CA ASN A 190 -20.78 -9.67 53.25
C ASN A 190 -22.25 -9.81 52.76
N ASP A 191 -22.67 -9.03 51.77
CA ASP A 191 -24.01 -9.05 51.21
C ASP A 191 -24.12 -10.10 50.10
N THR A 192 -25.17 -10.89 50.18
CA THR A 192 -25.12 -12.30 49.77
C THR A 192 -25.44 -12.56 48.30
N ASN A 193 -25.84 -11.53 47.52
CA ASN A 193 -26.34 -11.71 46.15
C ASN A 193 -25.97 -10.62 45.10
N ASP A 194 -25.38 -9.48 45.48
CA ASP A 194 -25.19 -8.31 44.58
C ASP A 194 -23.76 -7.76 44.61
N ASN A 195 -22.86 -8.36 43.84
CA ASN A 195 -21.48 -7.90 43.68
C ASN A 195 -21.09 -7.83 42.18
N ILE A 196 -20.02 -7.08 41.85
CA ILE A 196 -19.65 -6.81 40.44
C ILE A 196 -19.36 -8.10 39.69
N TYR A 197 -18.64 -9.03 40.31
CA TYR A 197 -18.25 -10.28 39.68
C TYR A 197 -19.46 -11.14 39.37
N ASP A 198 -20.28 -11.44 40.39
CA ASP A 198 -21.45 -12.29 40.26
C ASP A 198 -22.45 -11.75 39.24
N ARG A 199 -22.72 -10.45 39.24
CA ARG A 199 -23.66 -9.82 38.30
C ARG A 199 -23.10 -9.76 36.87
N ALA A 200 -21.81 -9.45 36.70
CA ALA A 200 -21.19 -9.44 35.38
C ALA A 200 -21.20 -10.83 34.73
N ILE A 201 -20.74 -11.87 35.45
CA ILE A 201 -20.72 -13.24 34.91
C ILE A 201 -22.12 -13.81 34.71
N SER A 202 -23.10 -13.43 35.53
CA SER A 202 -24.48 -13.90 35.36
C SER A 202 -25.10 -13.35 34.07
N GLY A 203 -24.81 -12.09 33.72
CA GLY A 203 -25.24 -11.50 32.43
C GLY A 203 -24.46 -12.09 31.26
N ALA A 204 -23.13 -12.11 31.35
CA ALA A 204 -22.25 -12.60 30.30
C ALA A 204 -22.51 -14.06 29.91
N LEU A 205 -22.61 -14.97 30.90
CA LEU A 205 -22.88 -16.40 30.65
C LEU A 205 -24.32 -16.67 30.20
N ALA A 206 -25.27 -15.79 30.51
CA ALA A 206 -26.62 -15.89 29.99
C ALA A 206 -26.69 -15.53 28.50
N ALA A 207 -25.79 -14.66 28.01
CA ALA A 207 -25.67 -14.34 26.59
C ALA A 207 -24.94 -15.44 25.81
N ASP A 208 -23.81 -15.93 26.33
CA ASP A 208 -23.04 -17.02 25.73
C ASP A 208 -22.43 -17.89 26.84
N ALA A 209 -23.02 -19.06 27.07
CA ALA A 209 -22.58 -19.99 28.10
C ALA A 209 -21.24 -20.69 27.78
N THR A 210 -20.64 -20.44 26.61
CA THR A 210 -19.38 -21.08 26.17
C THR A 210 -18.14 -20.24 26.47
N ILE A 211 -18.29 -19.04 27.01
CA ILE A 211 -17.17 -18.15 27.33
C ILE A 211 -16.43 -18.58 28.60
N GLU A 212 -15.17 -18.18 28.68
CA GLU A 212 -14.29 -18.30 29.85
C GLU A 212 -14.22 -16.95 30.58
N VAL A 213 -14.37 -16.94 31.91
CA VAL A 213 -14.38 -15.73 32.76
C VAL A 213 -13.25 -15.74 33.79
N GLY A 214 -12.71 -14.56 34.13
CA GLY A 214 -11.61 -14.45 35.09
C GLY A 214 -11.56 -13.15 35.90
N GLY A 215 -10.91 -13.23 37.06
CA GLY A 215 -10.73 -12.13 38.02
C GLY A 215 -9.73 -12.50 39.13
N PRO A 216 -9.47 -11.66 40.14
CA PRO A 216 -10.07 -10.34 40.39
C PRO A 216 -9.42 -9.20 39.60
N VAL A 217 -8.36 -9.48 38.84
CA VAL A 217 -7.57 -8.48 38.10
C VAL A 217 -6.93 -7.45 39.03
N SER A 218 -6.33 -7.88 40.14
CA SER A 218 -5.72 -6.99 41.15
C SER A 218 -4.55 -6.18 40.58
N ALA A 219 -4.36 -4.95 41.07
CA ALA A 219 -3.12 -4.19 40.87
C ALA A 219 -2.02 -4.82 41.73
N GLY A 220 -1.06 -5.48 41.09
CA GLY A 220 -0.07 -6.31 41.77
C GLY A 220 -0.64 -7.67 42.21
N TYR A 221 0.27 -8.56 42.62
CA TYR A 221 -0.10 -9.82 43.26
C TYR A 221 -0.59 -9.58 44.69
N ASP A 222 -1.86 -9.89 44.95
CA ASP A 222 -2.49 -9.82 46.28
C ASP A 222 -3.10 -11.18 46.64
N SER A 223 -2.40 -11.94 47.48
CA SER A 223 -2.83 -13.27 47.92
C SER A 223 -4.13 -13.24 48.72
N THR A 224 -4.48 -12.13 49.37
CA THR A 224 -5.72 -11.99 50.14
C THR A 224 -6.91 -11.85 49.20
N TRP A 225 -6.80 -10.97 48.20
CA TRP A 225 -7.86 -10.77 47.20
C TRP A 225 -8.06 -11.97 46.30
N ILE A 226 -6.96 -12.60 45.86
CA ILE A 226 -7.03 -13.85 45.09
C ILE A 226 -7.73 -14.93 45.92
N SER A 227 -7.33 -15.12 47.18
CA SER A 227 -7.97 -16.09 48.08
C SER A 227 -9.45 -15.79 48.31
N HIS A 228 -9.83 -14.52 48.44
CA HIS A 228 -11.22 -14.11 48.62
C HIS A 228 -12.07 -14.49 47.41
N LEU A 229 -11.68 -14.13 46.18
CA LEU A 229 -12.46 -14.47 44.99
C LEU A 229 -12.52 -15.99 44.76
N VAL A 230 -11.38 -16.68 44.88
CA VAL A 230 -11.33 -18.14 44.71
C VAL A 230 -12.27 -18.85 45.69
N ASN A 231 -12.25 -18.47 46.97
CA ASN A 231 -13.14 -19.05 47.96
C ASN A 231 -14.60 -18.64 47.74
N HIS A 232 -14.87 -17.41 47.31
CA HIS A 232 -16.22 -16.96 46.96
C HIS A 232 -16.81 -17.80 45.83
N CYS A 233 -16.09 -17.94 44.71
CA CYS A 233 -16.54 -18.72 43.56
C CYS A 233 -16.76 -20.19 43.92
N LYS A 234 -15.85 -20.78 44.71
CA LYS A 234 -16.00 -22.14 45.24
C LYS A 234 -17.27 -22.28 46.09
N ASN A 235 -17.45 -21.40 47.07
CA ASN A 235 -18.55 -21.49 48.03
C ASN A 235 -19.93 -21.22 47.39
N LYS A 236 -19.97 -20.38 46.35
CA LYS A 236 -21.19 -19.98 45.63
C LYS A 236 -21.41 -20.79 44.34
N ASN A 237 -20.53 -21.72 44.01
CA ASN A 237 -20.54 -22.48 42.75
C ASN A 237 -20.64 -21.56 41.51
N LYS A 238 -19.79 -20.53 41.48
CA LYS A 238 -19.67 -19.60 40.34
C LYS A 238 -18.49 -20.01 39.45
N GLN A 239 -18.63 -19.81 38.15
CA GLN A 239 -17.58 -20.10 37.18
C GLN A 239 -16.38 -19.16 37.40
N LEU A 240 -15.18 -19.72 37.40
CA LEU A 240 -13.90 -19.01 37.47
C LEU A 240 -12.86 -19.83 36.70
N ASP A 241 -12.57 -19.43 35.48
CA ASP A 241 -11.66 -20.14 34.58
C ASP A 241 -10.22 -19.62 34.70
N TYR A 242 -10.06 -18.35 35.08
CA TYR A 242 -8.77 -17.69 35.25
C TYR A 242 -8.69 -16.87 36.54
N VAL A 243 -7.64 -17.09 37.33
CA VAL A 243 -7.17 -16.17 38.37
C VAL A 243 -6.22 -15.17 37.73
N ILE A 244 -6.57 -13.88 37.86
CA ILE A 244 -5.90 -12.80 37.13
C ILE A 244 -5.37 -11.75 38.10
N TRP A 245 -4.12 -11.34 37.93
CA TRP A 245 -3.50 -10.19 38.59
C TRP A 245 -2.59 -9.44 37.61
N ASN A 246 -2.41 -8.13 37.80
CA ASN A 246 -1.39 -7.37 37.10
C ASN A 246 -0.08 -7.46 37.88
N ASN A 247 1.07 -7.40 37.21
CA ASN A 247 2.36 -7.54 37.88
C ASN A 247 3.46 -6.75 37.16
N TYR A 248 3.90 -5.66 37.77
CA TYR A 248 4.95 -4.81 37.23
C TYR A 248 6.27 -5.04 38.00
N GLY A 249 7.40 -4.97 37.31
CA GLY A 249 8.69 -5.30 37.89
C GLY A 249 9.17 -4.35 39.00
N ASN A 250 8.66 -3.11 39.02
CA ASN A 250 8.92 -2.13 40.07
C ASN A 250 7.81 -2.05 41.14
N ASP A 251 6.90 -3.02 41.18
CA ASP A 251 5.89 -3.12 42.23
C ASP A 251 6.55 -3.06 43.62
N ASN A 252 5.83 -2.49 44.61
CA ASN A 252 6.35 -2.18 45.95
C ASN A 252 7.50 -1.15 45.98
N ASN A 253 7.55 -0.23 45.01
CA ASN A 253 8.59 0.81 44.87
C ASN A 253 10.00 0.21 44.74
N LYS A 254 10.12 -0.97 44.13
CA LYS A 254 11.43 -1.56 43.85
C LYS A 254 12.16 -0.71 42.80
N GLN A 255 13.34 -0.24 43.18
CA GLN A 255 14.21 0.51 42.29
C GLN A 255 14.78 -0.35 41.16
N TYR A 256 14.96 -1.66 41.40
CA TYR A 256 15.51 -2.60 40.43
C TYR A 256 14.56 -3.78 40.23
N PRO A 257 13.85 -3.83 39.09
CA PRO A 257 13.03 -4.96 38.73
C PRO A 257 13.84 -6.25 38.56
N ASP A 258 13.36 -7.34 39.17
CA ASP A 258 13.98 -8.65 39.08
C ASP A 258 12.96 -9.70 38.59
N PRO A 259 13.20 -10.39 37.46
CA PRO A 259 12.34 -11.47 36.98
C PRO A 259 12.08 -12.58 38.02
N ALA A 260 12.99 -12.79 38.97
CA ALA A 260 12.82 -13.77 40.04
C ALA A 260 11.60 -13.46 40.95
N ASP A 261 11.15 -12.21 41.00
CA ASP A 261 9.98 -11.83 41.80
C ASP A 261 8.69 -12.48 41.32
N TYR A 262 8.57 -12.72 40.01
CA TYR A 262 7.39 -13.37 39.43
C TYR A 262 7.21 -14.81 39.92
N ILE A 263 8.30 -15.53 40.21
CA ILE A 263 8.29 -16.93 40.68
C ILE A 263 7.40 -17.08 41.91
N SER A 264 7.61 -16.23 42.91
CA SER A 264 6.87 -16.31 44.17
C SER A 264 5.38 -16.03 44.02
N ASN A 265 5.02 -15.09 43.13
CA ASN A 265 3.64 -14.70 42.86
C ASN A 265 2.88 -15.78 42.08
N ILE A 266 3.51 -16.37 41.06
CA ILE A 266 2.94 -17.47 40.26
C ILE A 266 2.68 -18.69 41.16
N ASN A 267 3.69 -19.12 41.90
CA ASN A 267 3.59 -20.26 42.82
C ASN A 267 2.53 -20.02 43.89
N GLY A 268 2.44 -18.80 44.42
CA GLY A 268 1.42 -18.42 45.40
C GLY A 268 0.00 -18.53 44.84
N ALA A 269 -0.25 -18.00 43.63
CA ALA A 269 -1.55 -18.11 42.97
C ALA A 269 -1.94 -19.57 42.68
N GLN A 270 -1.01 -20.36 42.12
CA GLN A 270 -1.21 -21.79 41.84
C GLN A 270 -1.51 -22.58 43.13
N ALA A 271 -0.84 -22.27 44.23
CA ALA A 271 -1.10 -22.89 45.53
C ALA A 271 -2.50 -22.56 46.06
N ILE A 272 -2.95 -21.30 45.93
CA ILE A 272 -4.32 -20.90 46.34
C ILE A 272 -5.37 -21.68 45.54
N ILE A 273 -5.21 -21.77 44.21
CA ILE A 273 -6.12 -22.51 43.33
C ILE A 273 -6.15 -24.00 43.71
N SER A 274 -4.96 -24.60 43.86
CA SER A 274 -4.82 -26.02 44.19
C SER A 274 -5.43 -26.36 45.55
N ASN A 275 -5.22 -25.52 46.56
CA ASN A 275 -5.81 -25.68 47.90
C ASN A 275 -7.34 -25.53 47.88
N ALA A 276 -7.86 -24.68 47.00
CA ALA A 276 -9.30 -24.56 46.80
C ALA A 276 -9.89 -25.76 46.03
N GLY A 277 -9.09 -26.49 45.26
CA GLY A 277 -9.53 -27.61 44.43
C GLY A 277 -10.34 -27.16 43.21
N LEU A 278 -10.10 -25.95 42.70
CA LEU A 278 -10.70 -25.45 41.47
C LEU A 278 -9.80 -25.77 40.27
N ASN A 279 -10.41 -26.10 39.13
CA ASN A 279 -9.70 -26.27 37.86
C ASN A 279 -9.56 -24.91 37.15
N CYS A 280 -8.77 -24.02 37.73
CA CYS A 280 -8.60 -22.64 37.28
C CYS A 280 -7.15 -22.39 36.81
N LYS A 281 -6.97 -21.58 35.77
CA LYS A 281 -5.67 -21.22 35.19
C LYS A 281 -5.14 -19.90 35.78
N THR A 282 -3.84 -19.66 35.69
CA THR A 282 -3.21 -18.40 36.11
C THR A 282 -2.93 -17.47 34.95
N TRP A 283 -3.19 -16.18 35.13
CA TRP A 283 -2.96 -15.16 34.11
C TRP A 283 -2.42 -13.87 34.71
N ILE A 284 -1.25 -13.43 34.24
CA ILE A 284 -0.80 -12.06 34.50
C ILE A 284 -1.47 -11.11 33.48
N GLY A 285 -2.48 -10.37 33.94
CA GLY A 285 -3.40 -9.58 33.11
C GLY A 285 -2.77 -8.37 32.44
N GLU A 286 -1.73 -7.81 33.05
CA GLU A 286 -0.84 -6.77 32.54
C GLU A 286 0.52 -6.95 33.19
N TRP A 287 1.60 -6.86 32.40
CA TRP A 287 2.95 -6.87 32.94
C TRP A 287 3.91 -6.02 32.11
N ASN A 288 4.96 -5.57 32.79
CA ASN A 288 6.11 -4.82 32.28
C ASN A 288 7.21 -4.78 33.34
N PRO A 289 8.48 -4.51 32.98
CA PRO A 289 9.49 -4.08 33.94
C PRO A 289 9.09 -2.88 34.82
N LEU A 290 8.35 -1.90 34.29
CA LEU A 290 7.98 -0.67 34.99
C LEU A 290 6.48 -0.36 34.84
N ALA A 291 5.81 -0.03 35.94
CA ALA A 291 4.42 0.43 35.97
C ALA A 291 4.25 1.89 35.50
N ASN A 292 5.27 2.72 35.71
CA ASN A 292 5.30 4.14 35.33
C ASN A 292 6.73 4.52 34.89
N SER A 293 6.86 5.47 33.97
CA SER A 293 8.15 6.09 33.65
C SER A 293 8.67 6.84 34.88
N PRO A 294 9.89 6.59 35.40
CA PRO A 294 10.46 7.43 36.44
C PRO A 294 10.58 8.87 35.91
N SER A 295 10.15 9.85 36.71
CA SER A 295 10.30 11.27 36.38
C SER A 295 11.74 11.59 35.97
N PHE A 296 11.93 12.38 34.90
CA PHE A 296 13.18 12.81 34.25
C PHE A 296 14.29 13.38 35.16
N THR A 297 14.03 13.52 36.45
CA THR A 297 14.84 14.31 37.36
C THR A 297 16.16 13.66 37.78
N VAL A 298 16.50 12.45 37.31
CA VAL A 298 17.84 11.87 37.50
C VAL A 298 18.33 11.03 36.30
N PRO A 299 19.04 11.63 35.33
CA PRO A 299 19.95 10.91 34.45
C PRO A 299 21.15 10.32 35.23
N PRO A 300 21.72 9.16 34.86
CA PRO A 300 21.30 8.19 33.85
C PRO A 300 20.95 6.83 34.48
N TYR A 301 19.68 6.45 34.53
CA TYR A 301 19.30 5.05 34.80
C TYR A 301 19.30 4.24 33.49
N PRO A 302 20.10 3.17 33.37
CA PRO A 302 20.07 2.28 32.20
C PRO A 302 18.78 1.44 32.09
N GLN A 303 17.93 1.42 33.13
CA GLN A 303 16.70 0.63 33.19
C GLN A 303 15.51 1.38 32.60
N ARG A 304 15.37 1.33 31.28
CA ARG A 304 14.19 1.86 30.62
C ARG A 304 13.42 0.77 29.90
N GLY A 305 12.14 1.04 29.78
CA GLY A 305 11.24 0.12 29.12
C GLY A 305 11.58 -0.11 27.66
N GLY A 306 11.76 0.99 26.92
CA GLY A 306 11.98 0.96 25.48
C GLY A 306 13.41 0.70 25.02
N ASN A 307 14.36 0.34 25.89
CA ASN A 307 15.78 0.15 25.54
C ASN A 307 16.24 -1.33 25.65
N GLU A 308 17.54 -1.57 25.49
CA GLU A 308 18.15 -2.90 25.52
C GLU A 308 17.96 -3.65 26.85
N TRP A 309 17.96 -2.92 27.97
CA TRP A 309 17.67 -3.51 29.28
C TRP A 309 16.23 -4.03 29.35
N GLY A 310 15.27 -3.25 28.82
CA GLY A 310 13.88 -3.68 28.70
C GLY A 310 13.75 -4.98 27.91
N ALA A 311 14.38 -5.07 26.73
CA ALA A 311 14.37 -6.30 25.92
C ALA A 311 14.97 -7.51 26.66
N ALA A 312 16.10 -7.33 27.34
CA ALA A 312 16.74 -8.39 28.12
C ALA A 312 15.90 -8.83 29.34
N PHE A 313 15.21 -7.89 30.00
CA PHE A 313 14.26 -8.20 31.07
C PHE A 313 13.08 -9.02 30.53
N LEU A 314 12.53 -8.66 29.36
CA LEU A 314 11.42 -9.40 28.74
C LEU A 314 11.84 -10.84 28.42
N ALA A 315 13.06 -11.05 27.91
CA ALA A 315 13.61 -12.39 27.67
C ALA A 315 13.69 -13.22 28.95
N ALA A 316 14.31 -12.67 30.00
CA ALA A 316 14.46 -13.35 31.28
C ALA A 316 13.11 -13.63 31.97
N SER A 317 12.14 -12.70 31.88
CA SER A 317 10.80 -12.89 32.46
C SER A 317 9.98 -13.92 31.70
N THR A 318 10.11 -13.96 30.37
CA THR A 318 9.45 -14.98 29.53
C THR A 318 9.91 -16.38 29.93
N ASP A 319 11.21 -16.57 30.17
CA ASP A 319 11.75 -17.85 30.64
C ASP A 319 11.19 -18.24 32.01
N VAL A 320 11.12 -17.30 32.96
CA VAL A 320 10.47 -17.52 34.27
C VAL A 320 9.02 -17.96 34.10
N PHE A 321 8.23 -17.27 33.28
CA PHE A 321 6.81 -17.61 33.08
C PHE A 321 6.62 -19.02 32.53
N ILE A 322 7.48 -19.44 31.61
CA ILE A 322 7.44 -20.77 31.02
C ILE A 322 7.82 -21.83 32.06
N ASN A 323 8.93 -21.63 32.78
CA ASN A 323 9.45 -22.60 33.73
C ASN A 323 8.57 -22.78 34.97
N GLU A 324 7.88 -21.71 35.39
CA GLU A 324 6.92 -21.74 36.52
C GLU A 324 5.50 -22.16 36.10
N GLY A 325 5.27 -22.47 34.82
CA GLY A 325 3.98 -22.97 34.34
C GLY A 325 2.84 -21.96 34.40
N LEU A 326 3.12 -20.67 34.17
CA LEU A 326 2.08 -19.66 33.99
C LEU A 326 1.25 -19.97 32.73
N ASN A 327 -0.07 -19.76 32.75
CA ASN A 327 -0.90 -20.09 31.58
C ASN A 327 -1.03 -18.94 30.57
N MET A 328 -0.99 -17.68 31.01
CA MET A 328 -1.10 -16.51 30.14
C MET A 328 -0.43 -15.27 30.75
N ALA A 329 0.17 -14.42 29.92
CA ALA A 329 0.76 -13.15 30.35
C ALA A 329 0.53 -12.11 29.25
N THR A 330 0.00 -10.93 29.58
CA THR A 330 -0.32 -9.88 28.60
C THR A 330 0.62 -8.69 28.76
N LEU A 331 1.51 -8.45 27.79
CA LEU A 331 2.38 -7.27 27.80
C LEU A 331 1.54 -6.00 27.64
N PHE A 332 1.73 -5.02 28.52
CA PHE A 332 1.03 -3.75 28.45
C PHE A 332 2.01 -2.64 28.03
N SER A 333 2.00 -2.05 26.84
CA SER A 333 0.88 -1.93 25.91
C SER A 333 1.32 -1.89 24.44
N VAL A 334 0.38 -1.99 23.51
CA VAL A 334 0.66 -1.84 22.08
C VAL A 334 1.17 -0.43 21.74
N ARG A 335 0.58 0.63 22.30
CA ARG A 335 1.02 2.02 22.13
C ARG A 335 1.31 2.69 23.47
N GLY A 336 2.33 3.55 23.47
CA GLY A 336 2.60 4.47 24.56
C GLY A 336 1.37 5.34 24.84
N GLY A 337 1.13 5.62 26.11
CA GLY A 337 0.03 6.48 26.54
C GLY A 337 0.50 7.91 26.74
N GLY A 338 1.00 8.61 25.72
CA GLY A 338 0.93 10.08 25.56
C GLY A 338 1.25 11.04 26.73
N CYS A 339 1.82 10.61 27.86
CA CYS A 339 1.78 11.39 29.11
C CYS A 339 3.13 11.64 29.78
N PHE A 340 4.24 11.27 29.16
CA PHE A 340 5.56 11.58 29.70
C PHE A 340 6.45 12.09 28.57
N ASP A 341 7.38 13.00 28.88
CA ASP A 341 8.30 13.65 27.92
C ASP A 341 9.27 12.67 27.20
N ASP A 342 9.01 11.35 27.25
CA ASP A 342 9.79 10.25 26.69
C ASP A 342 8.83 9.36 25.88
N PRO A 343 8.88 9.44 24.53
CA PRO A 343 8.04 8.68 23.63
C PRO A 343 8.30 7.17 23.70
N PHE A 344 9.36 6.73 24.40
CA PHE A 344 9.73 5.33 24.66
C PHE A 344 9.72 4.98 26.16
N GLY A 345 9.21 5.88 27.02
CA GLY A 345 9.38 5.81 28.47
C GLY A 345 8.55 4.71 29.15
N LEU A 346 7.40 4.38 28.57
CA LEU A 346 6.65 3.17 28.90
C LEU A 346 7.07 2.03 27.96
N ILE A 347 7.00 0.79 28.43
CA ILE A 347 7.19 -0.38 27.56
C ILE A 347 5.97 -0.50 26.70
N SER A 348 6.06 0.14 25.55
CA SER A 348 5.11 -0.03 24.47
C SER A 348 5.78 -0.71 23.30
N LEU A 349 5.01 -1.36 22.44
CA LEU A 349 5.54 -1.83 21.15
C LEU A 349 5.84 -0.65 20.22
N PHE A 350 5.02 0.40 20.31
CA PHE A 350 5.16 1.62 19.52
C PHE A 350 5.29 2.85 20.40
N ALA A 351 6.20 3.74 20.02
CA ALA A 351 6.21 5.12 20.48
C ALA A 351 4.93 5.86 20.04
N ASP A 352 4.61 6.97 20.70
CA ASP A 352 3.37 7.73 20.45
C ASP A 352 3.23 8.20 18.99
N ASN A 353 4.35 8.51 18.34
CA ASN A 353 4.44 8.90 16.93
C ASN A 353 4.44 7.72 15.93
N GLY A 354 4.32 6.48 16.41
CA GLY A 354 4.20 5.27 15.58
C GLY A 354 5.51 4.57 15.23
N TYR A 355 6.65 5.04 15.75
CA TYR A 355 7.93 4.34 15.62
C TYR A 355 7.98 3.08 16.50
N THR A 356 8.70 2.05 16.06
CA THR A 356 8.86 0.82 16.84
C THR A 356 9.85 1.03 17.97
N ALA A 357 9.56 0.46 19.14
CA ALA A 357 10.48 0.44 20.29
C ALA A 357 11.36 -0.83 20.27
N THR A 358 12.43 -0.84 21.08
CA THR A 358 13.33 -2.01 21.22
C THR A 358 12.60 -3.27 21.69
N THR A 359 11.52 -3.10 22.45
CA THR A 359 10.59 -4.14 22.91
C THR A 359 9.83 -4.79 21.75
N TYR A 360 9.40 -4.02 20.75
CA TYR A 360 8.82 -4.58 19.52
C TYR A 360 9.83 -5.46 18.78
N ASN A 361 11.10 -5.04 18.72
CA ASN A 361 12.16 -5.83 18.12
C ASN A 361 12.37 -7.17 18.85
N PHE A 362 12.25 -7.20 20.19
CA PHE A 362 12.25 -8.45 20.95
C PHE A 362 11.10 -9.39 20.54
N TYR A 363 9.86 -8.89 20.40
CA TYR A 363 8.74 -9.73 19.96
C TYR A 363 8.86 -10.16 18.50
N LYS A 364 9.45 -9.34 17.65
CA LYS A 364 9.80 -9.72 16.28
C LYS A 364 10.80 -10.88 16.27
N ILE A 365 11.78 -10.90 17.18
CA ILE A 365 12.66 -12.05 17.40
C ILE A 365 11.88 -13.29 17.85
N LEU A 366 10.97 -13.18 18.83
CA LEU A 366 10.14 -14.31 19.28
C LEU A 366 9.29 -14.90 18.14
N SER A 367 8.72 -14.05 17.27
CA SER A 367 7.93 -14.46 16.10
C SER A 367 8.73 -15.19 15.00
N MET A 368 10.07 -15.15 15.07
CA MET A 368 10.97 -15.89 14.17
C MET A 368 11.35 -17.27 14.70
N MET A 369 11.10 -17.55 15.99
CA MET A 369 11.31 -18.87 16.61
C MET A 369 10.18 -19.85 16.20
N ASP A 370 10.41 -21.14 16.40
CA ASP A 370 9.46 -22.21 16.04
C ASP A 370 8.59 -22.63 17.22
N SER A 371 7.60 -23.46 16.95
CA SER A 371 6.64 -23.90 17.97
C SER A 371 7.19 -24.95 18.93
N THR A 372 8.18 -25.78 18.61
CA THR A 372 8.59 -26.88 19.49
C THR A 372 9.85 -26.54 20.26
N ARG A 373 9.78 -26.47 21.60
CA ARG A 373 10.93 -26.22 22.48
C ARG A 373 11.85 -27.45 22.56
N ILE A 374 13.14 -27.18 22.73
CA ILE A 374 14.18 -28.19 22.92
C ILE A 374 15.02 -27.91 24.17
N SER A 375 15.64 -28.94 24.72
CA SER A 375 16.40 -28.83 25.96
C SER A 375 17.62 -27.94 25.83
N VAL A 376 17.75 -27.01 26.78
CA VAL A 376 18.89 -26.12 26.98
C VAL A 376 19.51 -26.41 28.35
N SER A 377 20.83 -26.27 28.47
CA SER A 377 21.53 -26.26 29.75
C SER A 377 22.64 -25.23 29.72
N GLU A 378 22.60 -24.35 30.72
CA GLU A 378 23.57 -23.30 30.99
C GLU A 378 24.10 -23.40 32.44
N ASN A 379 25.23 -22.74 32.71
CA ASN A 379 25.91 -22.80 34.00
C ASN A 379 26.19 -21.42 34.64
N ASP A 380 25.42 -20.40 34.27
CA ASP A 380 25.54 -19.03 34.78
C ASP A 380 24.14 -18.46 35.06
N SER A 381 24.05 -17.53 36.03
CA SER A 381 22.77 -16.97 36.47
C SER A 381 22.33 -15.71 35.69
N GLN A 382 23.22 -15.13 34.88
CA GLN A 382 22.94 -13.92 34.08
C GLN A 382 22.79 -14.25 32.60
N ILE A 383 23.48 -15.30 32.13
CA ILE A 383 23.27 -15.88 30.81
C ILE A 383 22.13 -16.88 30.88
N GLY A 384 21.06 -16.62 30.12
CA GLY A 384 19.98 -17.58 29.92
C GLY A 384 19.76 -17.85 28.44
N ALA A 385 19.15 -19.00 28.14
CA ALA A 385 18.82 -19.38 26.78
C ALA A 385 17.51 -20.16 26.66
N LEU A 386 16.78 -19.92 25.57
CA LEU A 386 15.60 -20.65 25.16
C LEU A 386 15.81 -21.12 23.72
N ALA A 387 15.44 -22.35 23.40
CA ALA A 387 15.64 -22.89 22.06
C ALA A 387 14.43 -23.65 21.54
N THR A 388 14.20 -23.53 20.23
CA THR A 388 13.11 -24.19 19.51
C THR A 388 13.63 -24.85 18.23
N THR A 389 12.87 -25.81 17.70
CA THR A 389 13.13 -26.41 16.39
C THR A 389 11.83 -26.67 15.64
N ASP A 390 11.88 -26.66 14.30
CA ASP A 390 10.83 -27.22 13.44
C ASP A 390 11.03 -28.72 13.18
N SER A 391 12.04 -29.33 13.81
CA SER A 391 12.51 -30.73 13.64
C SER A 391 13.02 -31.11 12.24
N ALA A 392 12.86 -30.26 11.24
CA ALA A 392 13.13 -30.58 9.84
C ALA A 392 14.31 -29.79 9.27
N ASN A 393 14.34 -28.48 9.54
CA ASN A 393 15.22 -27.56 8.85
C ASN A 393 15.74 -26.38 9.70
N LYS A 394 15.23 -26.12 10.90
CA LYS A 394 15.60 -24.93 11.69
C LYS A 394 15.71 -25.24 13.19
N VAL A 395 16.74 -24.67 13.79
CA VAL A 395 16.91 -24.55 15.24
C VAL A 395 17.09 -23.06 15.53
N SER A 396 16.28 -22.49 16.41
CA SER A 396 16.37 -21.09 16.82
C SER A 396 16.72 -21.04 18.30
N ILE A 397 17.69 -20.20 18.66
CA ILE A 397 18.22 -20.08 20.01
C ILE A 397 18.14 -18.60 20.38
N LEU A 398 17.30 -18.29 21.36
CA LEU A 398 17.28 -17.00 22.04
C LEU A 398 18.29 -17.07 23.18
N LEU A 399 19.31 -16.23 23.15
CA LEU A 399 20.34 -16.12 24.18
C LEU A 399 20.29 -14.70 24.74
N TRP A 400 20.33 -14.53 26.05
CA TRP A 400 20.40 -13.21 26.67
C TRP A 400 21.46 -13.11 27.75
N ASN A 401 21.98 -11.90 27.95
CA ASN A 401 22.80 -11.53 29.10
C ASN A 401 22.04 -10.44 29.86
N PHE A 402 21.38 -10.79 30.96
CA PHE A 402 20.55 -9.86 31.71
C PHE A 402 21.15 -9.55 33.08
N HIS A 403 21.18 -8.26 33.44
CA HIS A 403 21.58 -7.82 34.76
C HIS A 403 20.52 -6.89 35.38
N VAL A 404 20.00 -7.26 36.55
CA VAL A 404 18.98 -6.51 37.30
C VAL A 404 19.35 -5.04 37.49
N GLY A 405 20.60 -4.78 37.87
CA GLY A 405 21.16 -3.43 38.06
C GLY A 405 21.50 -2.67 36.77
N GLY A 406 21.19 -3.22 35.58
CA GLY A 406 21.39 -2.58 34.27
C GLY A 406 22.84 -2.33 33.84
N THR A 407 23.79 -2.48 34.76
CA THR A 407 25.23 -2.38 34.54
C THR A 407 25.88 -3.70 34.90
N GLY A 408 26.85 -4.14 34.11
CA GLY A 408 27.52 -5.42 34.29
C GLY A 408 28.57 -5.65 33.21
N ASP A 409 29.30 -6.76 33.33
CA ASP A 409 30.37 -7.09 32.40
C ASP A 409 29.84 -7.82 31.17
N ALA A 410 30.53 -7.60 30.03
CA ALA A 410 30.36 -8.47 28.87
C ALA A 410 30.80 -9.90 29.22
N LYS A 411 30.10 -10.89 28.67
CA LYS A 411 30.34 -12.30 28.92
C LYS A 411 30.83 -13.03 27.67
N THR A 412 31.65 -14.05 27.88
CA THR A 412 32.06 -14.99 26.84
C THR A 412 31.24 -16.27 26.98
N VAL A 413 30.61 -16.72 25.90
CA VAL A 413 29.78 -17.94 25.87
C VAL A 413 30.35 -18.94 24.88
N ASP A 414 30.57 -20.17 25.33
CA ASP A 414 30.82 -21.33 24.47
C ASP A 414 29.48 -22.02 24.20
N LEU A 415 28.94 -21.81 23.01
CA LEU A 415 27.68 -22.37 22.54
C LEU A 415 27.93 -23.71 21.85
N ALA A 416 27.27 -24.78 22.28
CA ALA A 416 27.31 -26.08 21.62
C ALA A 416 25.91 -26.61 21.33
N VAL A 417 25.66 -27.02 20.08
CA VAL A 417 24.40 -27.63 19.64
C VAL A 417 24.67 -29.04 19.12
N SER A 418 24.02 -30.01 19.77
CA SER A 418 24.15 -31.44 19.49
C SER A 418 22.85 -32.02 18.94
N ASN A 419 22.94 -33.20 18.30
CA ASN A 419 21.80 -33.95 17.77
C ASN A 419 20.89 -33.13 16.84
N LEU A 420 21.49 -32.34 15.94
CA LEU A 420 20.73 -31.63 14.91
C LEU A 420 19.90 -32.65 14.11
N PRO A 421 18.61 -32.38 13.85
CA PRO A 421 17.71 -33.33 13.17
C PRO A 421 18.15 -33.71 11.75
N TRP A 422 19.00 -32.89 11.12
CA TRP A 422 19.58 -33.11 9.80
C TRP A 422 21.08 -33.39 9.89
N VAL A 423 21.51 -34.60 9.55
CA VAL A 423 22.92 -35.03 9.66
C VAL A 423 23.62 -35.03 8.30
N SER A 424 24.51 -34.05 8.11
CA SER A 424 25.88 -34.12 7.57
C SER A 424 26.22 -33.00 6.59
N GLY A 425 27.02 -32.03 7.05
CA GLY A 425 28.07 -31.40 6.25
C GLY A 425 27.93 -29.91 5.95
N SER A 426 26.73 -29.34 5.95
CA SER A 426 26.55 -27.89 5.79
C SER A 426 25.23 -27.43 6.40
N TYR A 427 25.31 -26.41 7.24
CA TYR A 427 24.17 -25.69 7.80
C TYR A 427 24.61 -24.25 7.99
N THR A 428 23.65 -23.37 8.20
CA THR A 428 23.91 -21.94 8.07
C THR A 428 23.33 -21.15 9.20
N LEU A 429 24.12 -20.17 9.60
CA LEU A 429 23.89 -19.35 10.76
C LEU A 429 23.34 -18.01 10.33
N GLN A 430 22.35 -17.53 11.08
CA GLN A 430 21.99 -16.12 11.14
C GLN A 430 22.01 -15.71 12.61
N THR A 431 22.61 -14.56 12.91
CA THR A 431 22.56 -13.94 14.23
C THR A 431 21.95 -12.56 14.13
N ILE A 432 20.92 -12.31 14.93
CA ILE A 432 20.27 -11.01 15.12
C ILE A 432 20.54 -10.58 16.56
N ARG A 433 20.81 -9.31 16.78
CA ARG A 433 21.21 -8.80 18.09
C ARG A 433 20.44 -7.53 18.46
N ILE A 434 19.99 -7.50 19.71
CA ILE A 434 19.47 -6.32 20.40
C ILE A 434 20.45 -6.00 21.52
N ASP A 435 21.08 -4.84 21.47
CA ASP A 435 21.91 -4.30 22.56
C ASP A 435 21.93 -2.77 22.49
N GLN A 436 22.90 -2.12 23.12
CA GLN A 436 23.01 -0.67 23.07
C GLN A 436 23.15 -0.10 21.64
N LEU A 437 23.80 -0.81 20.71
CA LEU A 437 24.14 -0.32 19.36
C LEU A 437 23.27 -0.93 18.24
N TYR A 438 22.70 -2.12 18.47
CA TYR A 438 21.99 -2.87 17.45
C TYR A 438 20.51 -3.04 17.79
N SER A 439 19.64 -2.86 16.80
CA SER A 439 18.17 -2.99 16.88
C SER A 439 17.54 -2.16 18.01
N ASN A 440 18.15 -1.04 18.38
CA ASN A 440 17.81 -0.24 19.55
C ASN A 440 17.56 1.23 19.18
N PRO A 441 16.34 1.57 18.72
CA PRO A 441 16.00 2.94 18.35
C PRO A 441 16.11 3.92 19.52
N TYR A 442 15.96 3.45 20.77
CA TYR A 442 16.05 4.30 21.96
C TYR A 442 17.44 4.93 22.12
N TYR A 443 18.52 4.20 21.82
CA TYR A 443 19.89 4.71 21.98
C TYR A 443 20.17 5.96 21.12
N TYR A 444 19.43 6.11 20.02
CA TYR A 444 19.59 7.18 19.05
C TYR A 444 18.56 8.31 19.21
N TYR A 445 17.74 8.25 20.27
CA TYR A 445 16.80 9.29 20.63
C TYR A 445 17.47 10.34 21.53
N ASP A 446 17.41 11.61 21.13
CA ASP A 446 17.92 12.72 21.94
C ASP A 446 16.86 13.15 22.96
N ILE A 447 17.09 12.80 24.23
CA ILE A 447 16.19 13.12 25.34
C ILE A 447 16.11 14.62 25.63
N ASP A 448 17.13 15.40 25.23
CA ASP A 448 17.17 16.86 25.42
C ASP A 448 16.48 17.61 24.26
N SER A 449 16.14 16.90 23.17
CA SER A 449 15.44 17.43 22.00
C SER A 449 14.30 16.47 21.57
N PRO A 450 13.18 16.41 22.33
CA PRO A 450 12.14 15.38 22.19
C PRO A 450 11.33 15.41 20.87
N THR A 451 11.66 16.33 19.96
CA THR A 451 11.09 16.42 18.61
C THR A 451 12.04 15.94 17.51
N ASP A 452 13.31 15.63 17.85
CA ASP A 452 14.32 15.17 16.88
C ASP A 452 14.39 13.63 16.87
N PHE A 453 13.83 13.03 15.80
CA PHE A 453 13.78 11.58 15.60
C PHE A 453 14.70 11.11 14.46
N ASN A 454 15.62 11.95 13.96
CA ASN A 454 16.41 11.63 12.77
C ASN A 454 17.26 10.35 12.94
N GLY A 455 17.80 10.09 14.13
CA GLY A 455 18.56 8.87 14.45
C GLY A 455 17.70 7.63 14.73
N VAL A 456 16.42 7.84 15.07
CA VAL A 456 15.45 6.79 15.42
C VAL A 456 14.93 6.09 14.17
N ALA A 457 14.76 6.80 13.05
CA ALA A 457 14.25 6.23 11.79
C ALA A 457 15.11 5.08 11.26
N THR A 458 16.44 5.16 11.40
CA THR A 458 17.39 4.21 10.83
C THR A 458 17.59 2.93 11.66
N HIS A 459 17.20 2.92 12.93
CA HIS A 459 17.46 1.80 13.86
C HIS A 459 16.19 1.09 14.35
N GLN A 460 15.06 1.30 13.68
CA GLN A 460 13.77 0.68 14.01
C GLN A 460 13.62 -0.78 13.60
N SER A 461 14.56 -1.29 12.80
CA SER A 461 14.53 -2.65 12.27
C SER A 461 15.49 -3.59 12.99
N LEU A 462 15.44 -4.89 12.69
CA LEU A 462 16.33 -5.88 13.28
C LEU A 462 17.65 -5.93 12.54
N ASP A 463 18.74 -5.75 13.29
CA ASP A 463 20.10 -5.83 12.76
C ASP A 463 20.61 -7.27 12.75
N VAL A 464 20.85 -7.77 11.54
CA VAL A 464 21.57 -9.02 11.32
C VAL A 464 23.06 -8.76 11.51
N THR A 465 23.61 -9.25 12.62
CA THR A 465 25.01 -9.02 13.01
C THR A 465 25.96 -10.10 12.47
N GLU A 466 25.42 -11.26 12.10
CA GLU A 466 26.22 -12.31 11.47
C GLU A 466 25.36 -13.20 10.55
N GLN A 467 25.92 -13.56 9.40
CA GLN A 467 25.46 -14.65 8.56
C GLN A 467 26.68 -15.47 8.14
N ALA A 468 26.59 -16.79 8.16
CA ALA A 468 27.72 -17.64 7.78
C ALA A 468 27.30 -19.08 7.47
N SER A 469 28.10 -19.78 6.67
CA SER A 469 27.99 -21.22 6.44
C SER A 469 28.95 -22.00 7.34
N TYR A 470 28.49 -23.11 7.91
CA TYR A 470 29.24 -23.98 8.81
C TYR A 470 29.14 -25.44 8.39
N SER A 471 30.22 -26.19 8.58
CA SER A 471 30.32 -27.60 8.19
C SER A 471 30.77 -28.53 9.32
N SER A 472 31.16 -27.99 10.48
CA SER A 472 31.56 -28.77 11.65
C SER A 472 30.36 -29.48 12.30
N TYR A 473 30.53 -30.63 12.93
CA TYR A 473 29.46 -31.24 13.73
C TYR A 473 30.05 -31.96 14.94
N PRO A 474 29.52 -31.78 16.18
CA PRO A 474 28.42 -30.88 16.56
C PRO A 474 28.75 -29.40 16.29
N PHE A 475 27.72 -28.54 16.23
CA PHE A 475 27.97 -27.10 16.09
C PHE A 475 28.55 -26.57 17.39
N THR A 476 29.67 -25.88 17.31
CA THR A 476 30.31 -25.23 18.47
C THR A 476 30.76 -23.84 18.06
N LYS A 477 30.50 -22.85 18.90
CA LYS A 477 30.92 -21.47 18.66
C LYS A 477 31.21 -20.73 19.96
N THR A 478 32.39 -20.16 20.07
CA THR A 478 32.73 -19.20 21.12
C THR A 478 32.26 -17.81 20.69
N ILE A 479 31.41 -17.20 21.50
CA ILE A 479 30.95 -15.81 21.35
C ILE A 479 31.73 -14.97 22.36
N SER A 480 32.75 -14.26 21.87
CA SER A 480 33.80 -13.66 22.69
C SER A 480 33.40 -12.40 23.48
N SER A 481 32.25 -11.80 23.16
CA SER A 481 31.76 -10.60 23.84
C SER A 481 30.25 -10.42 23.63
N ILE A 482 29.47 -10.82 24.63
CA ILE A 482 28.04 -10.54 24.76
C ILE A 482 27.90 -9.44 25.82
N PRO A 483 27.68 -8.17 25.45
CA PRO A 483 27.50 -7.08 26.40
C PRO A 483 26.36 -7.35 27.38
N VAL A 484 26.40 -6.67 28.51
CA VAL A 484 25.27 -6.66 29.45
C VAL A 484 24.01 -6.15 28.74
N ASN A 485 22.86 -6.70 29.11
CA ASN A 485 21.54 -6.40 28.55
C ASN A 485 21.40 -6.70 27.05
N THR A 486 22.12 -7.70 26.57
CA THR A 486 22.02 -8.14 25.17
C THR A 486 21.00 -9.25 25.03
N VAL A 487 20.21 -9.20 23.96
CA VAL A 487 19.39 -10.32 23.47
C VAL A 487 19.88 -10.70 22.07
N MET A 488 20.11 -11.99 21.83
CA MET A 488 20.57 -12.52 20.55
C MET A 488 19.65 -13.64 20.09
N LEU A 489 19.19 -13.56 18.85
CA LEU A 489 18.58 -14.69 18.15
C LEU A 489 19.64 -15.33 17.26
N ILE A 490 19.95 -16.58 17.54
CA ILE A 490 20.89 -17.39 16.76
C ILE A 490 20.08 -18.49 16.07
N GLN A 491 20.04 -18.48 14.74
CA GLN A 491 19.30 -19.47 13.96
C GLN A 491 20.26 -20.33 13.14
N LEU A 492 20.11 -21.64 13.30
CA LEU A 492 20.76 -22.66 12.49
C LEU A 492 19.73 -23.22 11.52
N PHE A 493 19.97 -23.01 10.24
CA PHE A 493 19.15 -23.58 9.18
C PHE A 493 19.90 -24.75 8.53
N LYS A 494 19.18 -25.82 8.21
CA LYS A 494 19.64 -26.83 7.26
C LYS A 494 20.00 -26.13 5.96
N ALA A 495 21.15 -26.47 5.37
CA ALA A 495 21.66 -25.78 4.19
C ALA A 495 20.58 -25.66 3.10
N SER A 496 20.37 -24.42 2.68
CA SER A 496 19.43 -24.00 1.64
C SER A 496 20.11 -22.98 0.75
N GLY A 497 19.59 -22.70 -0.44
CA GLY A 497 20.21 -21.67 -1.26
C GLY A 497 19.67 -21.57 -2.65
N PHE A 498 20.41 -20.88 -3.50
CA PHE A 498 20.13 -20.70 -4.91
C PHE A 498 21.22 -21.33 -5.74
N SER A 499 20.84 -21.92 -6.86
CA SER A 499 21.78 -22.25 -7.92
C SER A 499 21.17 -21.93 -9.28
N GLY A 500 22.03 -21.54 -10.20
CA GLY A 500 21.63 -21.16 -11.53
C GLY A 500 22.82 -20.82 -12.40
N THR A 501 22.53 -20.27 -13.56
CA THR A 501 23.51 -19.76 -14.52
C THR A 501 23.27 -18.28 -14.76
N ILE A 502 24.36 -17.52 -14.84
CA ILE A 502 24.36 -16.16 -15.34
C ILE A 502 24.85 -16.18 -16.78
N THR A 503 24.02 -15.71 -17.69
CA THR A 503 24.39 -15.53 -19.11
C THR A 503 24.29 -14.06 -19.47
N ASP A 504 24.93 -13.67 -20.57
CA ASP A 504 24.66 -12.38 -21.18
C ASP A 504 23.41 -12.47 -22.08
N ASN A 505 23.02 -11.33 -22.65
CA ASN A 505 21.90 -11.23 -23.58
C ASN A 505 22.06 -12.06 -24.87
N TYR A 506 23.26 -12.60 -25.14
CA TYR A 506 23.56 -13.45 -26.30
C TYR A 506 23.51 -14.94 -25.95
N GLY A 507 23.27 -15.27 -24.67
CA GLY A 507 23.24 -16.63 -24.17
C GLY A 507 24.62 -17.20 -23.82
N ASP A 508 25.67 -16.38 -23.91
CA ASP A 508 27.02 -16.78 -23.52
C ASP A 508 27.16 -16.73 -22.00
N PRO A 509 27.87 -17.70 -21.37
CA PRO A 509 28.05 -17.72 -19.93
C PRO A 509 28.90 -16.55 -19.43
N VAL A 510 28.41 -15.82 -18.43
CA VAL A 510 29.15 -14.72 -17.81
C VAL A 510 29.91 -15.26 -16.61
N SER A 511 31.22 -15.41 -16.76
CA SER A 511 32.12 -15.80 -15.68
C SER A 511 32.45 -14.64 -14.74
N GLU A 512 32.74 -14.95 -13.48
CA GLU A 512 33.14 -13.99 -12.46
C GLU A 512 32.12 -12.86 -12.18
N ALA A 513 30.83 -13.13 -12.41
CA ALA A 513 29.74 -12.27 -11.96
C ALA A 513 29.47 -12.54 -10.48
N THR A 514 29.22 -11.48 -9.72
CA THR A 514 28.87 -11.52 -8.30
C THR A 514 27.36 -11.66 -8.17
N VAL A 515 26.89 -12.73 -7.54
CA VAL A 515 25.48 -12.99 -7.25
C VAL A 515 25.22 -12.81 -5.77
N THR A 516 24.18 -12.07 -5.41
CA THR A 516 23.75 -11.80 -4.02
C THR A 516 22.24 -12.02 -3.87
N TYR A 517 21.76 -12.12 -2.63
CA TYR A 517 20.33 -12.07 -2.31
C TYR A 517 20.06 -10.90 -1.36
N GLY A 518 18.93 -10.20 -1.57
CA GLY A 518 18.56 -9.01 -0.81
C GLY A 518 19.66 -7.95 -0.78
N GLU A 519 19.78 -7.25 0.34
CA GLU A 519 20.86 -6.29 0.62
C GLU A 519 21.96 -6.91 1.51
N THR A 520 22.29 -8.19 1.28
CA THR A 520 23.29 -8.89 2.09
C THR A 520 24.70 -8.70 1.56
N THR A 521 25.69 -8.88 2.43
CA THR A 521 27.11 -8.97 2.07
C THR A 521 27.52 -10.36 1.57
N HIS A 522 26.60 -11.33 1.57
CA HIS A 522 26.86 -12.69 1.10
C HIS A 522 26.79 -12.77 -0.41
N THR A 523 27.85 -13.29 -1.00
CA THR A 523 27.98 -13.36 -2.45
C THR A 523 28.45 -14.74 -2.90
N ALA A 524 28.10 -15.09 -4.14
CA ALA A 524 28.70 -16.18 -4.88
C ALA A 524 29.27 -15.61 -6.18
N THR A 525 30.36 -16.18 -6.65
CA THR A 525 30.96 -15.79 -7.93
C THR A 525 30.71 -16.88 -8.96
N THR A 526 30.27 -16.50 -10.15
CA THR A 526 30.03 -17.48 -11.22
C THR A 526 31.32 -18.12 -11.71
N ALA A 527 31.27 -19.43 -11.97
CA ALA A 527 32.35 -20.19 -12.59
C ALA A 527 32.52 -19.82 -14.08
N SER A 528 33.54 -20.37 -14.74
CA SER A 528 33.82 -20.10 -16.17
C SER A 528 32.67 -20.46 -17.12
N ASN A 529 31.77 -21.36 -16.71
CA ASN A 529 30.57 -21.73 -17.45
C ASN A 529 29.32 -20.95 -17.01
N GLY A 530 29.47 -19.85 -16.27
CA GLY A 530 28.37 -18.99 -15.80
C GLY A 530 27.59 -19.56 -14.62
N THR A 531 27.88 -20.79 -14.16
CA THR A 531 27.14 -21.41 -13.04
C THR A 531 27.53 -20.78 -11.71
N TYR A 532 26.56 -20.65 -10.79
CA TYR A 532 26.79 -20.27 -9.40
C TYR A 532 25.98 -21.14 -8.45
N SER A 533 26.47 -21.23 -7.21
CA SER A 533 25.73 -21.76 -6.07
C SER A 533 25.93 -20.80 -4.90
N LEU A 534 24.84 -20.24 -4.40
CA LEU A 534 24.81 -19.26 -3.33
C LEU A 534 23.98 -19.82 -2.17
N TRP A 535 24.57 -19.98 -1.00
CA TRP A 535 23.77 -20.28 0.18
C TRP A 535 22.82 -19.10 0.49
N CYS A 536 21.62 -19.39 0.95
CA CYS A 536 20.66 -18.38 1.40
C CYS A 536 19.76 -18.95 2.51
N PRO A 537 19.42 -18.16 3.55
CA PRO A 537 18.42 -18.57 4.53
C PRO A 537 17.03 -18.76 3.89
N PRO A 538 16.15 -19.58 4.49
CA PRO A 538 14.80 -19.76 3.97
C PRO A 538 14.03 -18.45 3.98
N GLY A 539 13.29 -18.18 2.91
CA GLY A 539 12.56 -16.93 2.74
C GLY A 539 12.33 -16.58 1.28
N THR A 540 11.66 -15.45 1.06
CA THR A 540 11.45 -14.90 -0.28
C THR A 540 12.45 -13.78 -0.49
N TRP A 541 13.25 -13.88 -1.55
CA TRP A 541 14.40 -13.02 -1.76
C TRP A 541 14.43 -12.45 -3.16
N THR A 542 14.96 -11.23 -3.27
CA THR A 542 15.41 -10.69 -4.55
C THR A 542 16.83 -11.17 -4.81
N ILE A 543 17.06 -11.86 -5.92
CA ILE A 543 18.40 -12.32 -6.33
C ILE A 543 18.96 -11.30 -7.29
N THR A 544 20.18 -10.86 -7.04
CA THR A 544 20.88 -9.84 -7.81
C THR A 544 22.14 -10.45 -8.41
N ALA A 545 22.42 -10.17 -9.68
CA ALA A 545 23.71 -10.41 -10.30
C ALA A 545 24.35 -9.08 -10.73
N VAL A 546 25.66 -8.95 -10.52
CA VAL A 546 26.47 -7.79 -10.91
C VAL A 546 27.76 -8.28 -11.55
N LYS A 547 28.15 -7.70 -12.68
CA LYS A 547 29.48 -7.84 -13.28
C LYS A 547 29.90 -6.49 -13.80
N THR A 548 31.15 -6.08 -13.57
CA THR A 548 31.68 -4.85 -14.16
C THR A 548 31.52 -4.87 -15.69
N GLY A 549 30.91 -3.83 -16.25
CA GLY A 549 30.58 -3.72 -17.68
C GLY A 549 29.20 -4.29 -18.05
N TYR A 550 28.39 -4.69 -17.06
CA TYR A 550 27.02 -5.17 -17.22
C TYR A 550 26.08 -4.48 -16.24
N GLU A 551 24.88 -4.14 -16.72
CA GLU A 551 23.76 -3.66 -15.90
C GLU A 551 23.44 -4.70 -14.84
N LYS A 552 23.21 -4.21 -13.62
CA LYS A 552 22.71 -5.04 -12.52
C LYS A 552 21.42 -5.74 -12.98
N SER A 553 21.36 -7.05 -12.85
CA SER A 553 20.17 -7.85 -13.14
C SER A 553 19.60 -8.41 -11.86
N TRP A 554 18.27 -8.56 -11.78
CA TRP A 554 17.63 -9.14 -10.61
C TRP A 554 16.37 -9.93 -10.94
N LYS A 555 15.99 -10.80 -10.00
CA LYS A 555 14.70 -11.49 -9.96
C LYS A 555 14.08 -11.32 -8.58
N HIS A 556 12.85 -10.84 -8.55
CA HIS A 556 12.07 -10.73 -7.31
C HIS A 556 11.35 -12.04 -6.98
N ASP A 557 10.88 -12.12 -5.73
CA ASP A 557 10.00 -13.17 -5.25
C ASP A 557 10.52 -14.61 -5.42
N ILE A 558 11.84 -14.78 -5.37
CA ILE A 558 12.46 -16.11 -5.45
C ILE A 558 12.44 -16.75 -4.06
N ILE A 559 11.71 -17.85 -3.96
CA ILE A 559 11.54 -18.58 -2.71
C ILE A 559 12.74 -19.52 -2.49
N CYS A 560 13.49 -19.30 -1.42
CA CYS A 560 14.43 -20.25 -0.83
C CYS A 560 13.69 -21.09 0.20
N SER A 561 13.47 -22.38 -0.08
CA SER A 561 12.80 -23.27 0.87
C SER A 561 13.82 -23.92 1.80
N ALA A 562 13.46 -24.05 3.07
CA ALA A 562 14.35 -24.57 4.10
C ALA A 562 14.85 -25.97 3.77
N GLY A 563 16.17 -26.19 3.92
CA GLY A 563 16.80 -27.46 3.61
C GLY A 563 16.84 -27.85 2.12
N SER A 564 16.58 -26.90 1.21
CA SER A 564 16.59 -27.14 -0.24
C SER A 564 17.31 -26.03 -1.00
N THR A 565 17.91 -26.38 -2.12
CA THR A 565 18.47 -25.41 -3.06
C THR A 565 17.46 -25.17 -4.17
N THR A 566 16.97 -23.95 -4.30
CA THR A 566 16.16 -23.52 -5.44
C THR A 566 17.06 -23.44 -6.67
N THR A 567 16.89 -24.40 -7.58
CA THR A 567 17.67 -24.52 -8.81
C THR A 567 17.06 -23.71 -9.95
N ASN A 568 17.82 -23.50 -11.03
CA ASN A 568 17.39 -22.76 -12.23
C ASN A 568 17.06 -21.29 -11.96
N VAL A 569 17.69 -20.69 -10.94
CA VAL A 569 17.61 -19.25 -10.69
C VAL A 569 18.58 -18.55 -11.64
N ASN A 570 18.22 -18.55 -12.92
CA ASN A 570 19.05 -17.99 -13.97
C ASN A 570 18.79 -16.49 -14.10
N LEU A 571 19.83 -15.68 -14.21
CA LEU A 571 19.72 -14.26 -14.52
C LEU A 571 20.49 -13.95 -15.79
N THR A 572 19.98 -12.99 -16.55
CA THR A 572 20.65 -12.51 -17.74
C THR A 572 21.18 -11.12 -17.44
N LEU A 573 22.50 -10.94 -17.58
CA LEU A 573 23.16 -9.66 -17.42
C LEU A 573 23.20 -8.97 -18.78
N GLN A 574 22.66 -7.75 -18.84
CA GLN A 574 22.78 -6.91 -20.01
C GLN A 574 24.12 -6.18 -19.93
N PRO A 575 24.95 -6.12 -20.99
CA PRO A 575 26.07 -5.19 -21.01
C PRO A 575 25.58 -3.75 -20.74
N ASP A 576 26.28 -2.99 -19.90
CA ASP A 576 25.85 -1.66 -19.42
C ASP A 576 25.45 -0.73 -20.59
N THR A 577 24.17 -0.35 -20.69
CA THR A 577 23.70 0.63 -21.69
C THR A 577 22.73 1.75 -21.23
N LYS A 578 22.04 1.79 -20.05
CA LYS A 578 21.27 2.98 -19.50
C LYS A 578 20.67 2.84 -18.04
N THR A 579 20.42 3.96 -17.29
CA THR A 579 19.85 4.07 -15.89
C THR A 579 18.79 5.19 -15.69
N ASN A 580 17.80 5.01 -14.77
CA ASN A 580 16.66 5.86 -14.35
C ASN A 580 16.94 6.72 -13.05
N ILE A 581 16.30 7.88 -12.83
CA ILE A 581 17.09 9.07 -12.39
C ILE A 581 16.63 9.97 -11.20
N ALA A 582 15.34 10.15 -10.86
CA ALA A 582 14.91 11.01 -9.73
C ALA A 582 13.81 10.35 -8.88
N LYS A 583 13.97 10.35 -7.54
CA LYS A 583 12.98 9.83 -6.57
C LYS A 583 11.93 10.90 -6.24
N ASN A 584 10.66 10.49 -6.09
CA ASN A 584 9.52 11.29 -5.62
C ASN A 584 9.94 12.37 -4.61
N GLY A 585 9.80 13.64 -4.99
CA GLY A 585 9.88 14.77 -4.08
C GLY A 585 8.61 14.90 -3.25
N GLU A 586 8.20 13.85 -2.53
CA GLU A 586 7.51 14.07 -1.27
C GLU A 586 8.58 14.65 -0.34
N ALA A 587 8.33 15.80 0.26
CA ALA A 587 9.28 16.43 1.18
C ALA A 587 9.39 15.62 2.48
N GLU A 588 10.06 14.47 2.44
CA GLU A 588 10.82 13.95 3.57
C GLU A 588 12.26 14.42 3.40
N PHE A 589 12.62 15.56 3.98
CA PHE A 589 14.02 15.88 4.23
C PHE A 589 14.31 15.78 5.72
N GLY A 590 14.94 14.65 6.08
CA GLY A 590 16.00 14.66 7.07
C GLY A 590 17.08 15.66 6.63
N ILE A 591 17.61 16.36 7.62
CA ILE A 591 18.51 17.50 7.53
C ILE A 591 19.76 17.16 6.71
N ASP A 592 19.95 17.85 5.58
CA ASP A 592 21.28 18.20 5.09
C ASP A 592 21.33 19.71 4.87
N THR A 593 22.27 20.36 5.55
CA THR A 593 22.40 21.81 5.67
C THR A 593 22.73 22.49 4.33
N PRO A 594 22.16 23.67 4.03
CA PRO A 594 22.56 24.44 2.86
C PRO A 594 23.95 25.04 3.08
N TYR A 595 24.91 24.78 2.17
CA TYR A 595 26.21 25.45 2.18
C TYR A 595 26.38 26.42 1.00
N PHE A 596 26.82 27.62 1.36
CA PHE A 596 27.27 28.72 0.52
C PHE A 596 28.54 28.35 -0.25
N TRP A 597 28.57 28.51 -1.58
CA TRP A 597 29.86 28.66 -2.28
C TRP A 597 30.35 30.11 -2.17
N PRO A 598 31.63 30.34 -1.85
CA PRO A 598 32.19 31.68 -1.70
C PRO A 598 32.62 32.28 -3.05
N SER A 599 32.41 33.60 -3.16
CA SER A 599 33.07 34.59 -4.04
C SER A 599 32.66 34.58 -5.53
N TRP A 600 32.18 35.67 -6.16
CA TRP A 600 32.48 37.10 -5.97
C TRP A 600 31.25 38.03 -5.79
N GLU A 601 31.55 39.18 -5.20
CA GLU A 601 30.71 40.26 -4.67
C GLU A 601 29.68 40.86 -5.66
N TYR A 602 28.40 40.91 -5.26
CA TYR A 602 27.62 42.14 -4.97
C TYR A 602 26.25 41.73 -4.39
N GLY A 603 25.92 42.23 -3.19
CA GLY A 603 24.56 42.17 -2.63
C GLY A 603 24.40 41.33 -1.36
N SER A 604 24.69 41.93 -0.21
CA SER A 604 24.46 41.42 1.14
C SER A 604 23.00 41.20 1.52
N ALA A 605 22.76 40.13 2.31
CA ALA A 605 21.86 40.01 3.47
C ALA A 605 20.50 40.73 3.42
N ASP A 606 19.40 39.98 3.19
CA ASP A 606 18.06 40.17 3.81
C ASP A 606 16.97 39.21 3.25
N GLY A 607 17.35 38.05 2.69
CA GLY A 607 16.40 36.99 2.33
C GLY A 607 16.00 36.16 3.55
N ILE A 608 14.84 36.44 4.14
CA ILE A 608 14.25 35.63 5.23
C ILE A 608 13.46 34.48 4.61
N TRP A 609 13.82 33.24 4.97
CA TRP A 609 13.07 32.03 4.64
C TRP A 609 12.04 31.74 5.73
N ASP A 610 10.80 31.49 5.36
CA ASP A 610 9.74 31.13 6.30
C ASP A 610 8.97 29.90 5.79
N LEU A 611 9.22 28.75 6.40
CA LEU A 611 8.38 27.56 6.32
C LEU A 611 7.16 27.81 7.22
N THR A 612 6.23 28.64 6.74
CA THR A 612 5.03 29.01 7.49
C THR A 612 4.00 27.89 7.42
N THR A 613 3.81 27.17 8.52
CA THR A 613 2.77 26.16 8.75
C THR A 613 1.38 26.77 8.99
N SER A 614 1.05 27.92 8.40
CA SER A 614 -0.20 28.62 8.72
C SER A 614 -0.75 29.49 7.58
N TYR A 615 -1.43 28.87 6.60
CA TYR A 615 -2.84 29.13 6.19
C TYR A 615 -3.17 28.40 4.86
N PRO A 616 -4.45 28.05 4.62
CA PRO A 616 -4.89 27.11 3.61
C PRO A 616 -5.14 27.79 2.26
N SER A 617 -4.30 27.53 1.27
CA SER A 617 -4.67 27.64 -0.16
C SER A 617 -3.67 26.92 -1.06
N SER A 618 -3.29 25.68 -0.70
CA SER A 618 -2.76 24.73 -1.69
C SER A 618 -3.92 24.06 -2.43
N LEU A 619 -3.72 23.77 -3.71
CA LEU A 619 -4.71 23.10 -4.56
C LEU A 619 -5.03 21.67 -4.07
N TYR A 620 -4.18 21.09 -3.21
CA TYR A 620 -4.20 19.68 -2.79
C TYR A 620 -4.03 19.42 -1.28
N GLN A 621 -4.12 20.44 -0.41
CA GLN A 621 -4.01 20.29 1.07
C GLN A 621 -2.72 19.59 1.59
N THR A 622 -1.62 19.60 0.81
CA THR A 622 -0.25 19.29 1.26
C THR A 622 0.62 20.57 1.32
N ASN A 623 1.84 20.46 1.88
CA ASN A 623 2.79 21.57 2.07
C ASN A 623 3.35 22.09 0.73
N SER A 624 3.29 23.40 0.48
CA SER A 624 3.94 24.05 -0.69
C SER A 624 5.24 24.76 -0.27
N PHE A 625 6.22 24.83 -1.18
CA PHE A 625 7.50 25.51 -0.96
C PHE A 625 7.41 27.00 -1.29
N LYS A 626 7.91 27.92 -0.45
CA LYS A 626 7.80 29.38 -0.61
C LYS A 626 9.17 30.06 -0.66
N ILE A 627 9.40 30.90 -1.67
CA ILE A 627 10.52 31.85 -1.76
C ILE A 627 9.98 33.27 -1.64
N TYR A 628 10.65 34.12 -0.86
CA TYR A 628 10.32 35.54 -0.71
C TYR A 628 11.58 36.39 -0.76
N SER A 629 11.49 37.53 -1.44
CA SER A 629 12.57 38.52 -1.54
C SER A 629 11.99 39.94 -1.45
N ASN A 630 12.74 40.84 -0.82
CA ASN A 630 12.35 42.24 -0.63
C ASN A 630 13.11 43.23 -1.51
N ALA A 631 14.02 42.75 -2.34
CA ALA A 631 14.93 43.59 -3.09
C ALA A 631 14.84 43.31 -4.58
N GLU A 632 14.69 44.37 -5.38
CA GLU A 632 14.52 44.30 -6.84
C GLU A 632 15.78 43.80 -7.59
N ASP A 633 16.96 43.90 -6.96
CA ASP A 633 18.26 43.52 -7.55
C ASP A 633 18.89 42.27 -6.91
N GLN A 634 18.11 41.46 -6.19
CA GLN A 634 18.58 40.28 -5.45
C GLN A 634 17.93 39.00 -5.97
N TYR A 635 18.59 37.86 -5.74
CA TYR A 635 18.03 36.54 -6.04
C TYR A 635 17.90 35.71 -4.76
N ALA A 636 16.81 34.94 -4.69
CA ALA A 636 16.58 33.92 -3.70
C ALA A 636 16.37 32.58 -4.42
N MET A 637 17.10 31.54 -4.01
CA MET A 637 17.04 30.23 -4.65
C MET A 637 17.06 29.08 -3.65
N TRP A 638 16.48 27.96 -4.06
CA TRP A 638 16.59 26.66 -3.38
C TRP A 638 16.94 25.60 -4.42
N THR A 639 17.95 24.77 -4.13
CA THR A 639 18.46 23.75 -5.05
C THR A 639 18.46 22.40 -4.36
N GLN A 640 17.97 21.35 -5.03
CA GLN A 640 18.08 19.98 -4.54
C GLN A 640 19.55 19.51 -4.59
N MET A 641 20.12 19.16 -3.44
CA MET A 641 21.54 18.78 -3.32
C MET A 641 21.86 17.40 -3.89
N ALA A 642 20.95 16.43 -3.70
CA ALA A 642 21.07 15.11 -4.33
C ALA A 642 20.74 15.26 -5.82
N GLY A 643 21.78 15.37 -6.64
CA GLY A 643 21.64 15.40 -8.09
C GLY A 643 20.96 14.12 -8.57
N SER A 644 19.85 14.28 -9.26
CA SER A 644 19.21 13.17 -9.98
C SER A 644 20.17 12.77 -11.09
N THR A 645 20.53 11.49 -11.20
CA THR A 645 21.56 11.06 -12.20
C THR A 645 21.08 11.47 -13.60
N VAL A 646 21.87 11.78 -14.61
CA VAL A 646 21.31 12.00 -15.96
C VAL A 646 22.17 11.36 -17.01
N SER A 647 21.54 10.89 -18.07
CA SER A 647 22.24 10.38 -19.24
C SER A 647 22.40 11.53 -20.22
N ALA A 648 23.64 11.95 -20.47
CA ALA A 648 23.95 12.94 -21.50
C ALA A 648 23.24 12.59 -22.83
N GLY A 649 22.54 13.57 -23.40
CA GLY A 649 21.75 13.45 -24.62
C GLY A 649 20.30 12.96 -24.42
N LYS A 650 19.89 12.58 -23.21
CA LYS A 650 18.50 12.23 -22.88
C LYS A 650 17.66 13.45 -22.55
N GLU A 651 16.37 13.32 -22.83
CA GLU A 651 15.37 14.36 -22.60
C GLU A 651 14.61 14.12 -21.29
N TYR A 652 14.43 15.19 -20.54
CA TYR A 652 13.76 15.22 -19.25
C TYR A 652 12.63 16.25 -19.29
N ILE A 653 11.46 15.85 -18.82
CA ILE A 653 10.28 16.70 -18.71
C ILE A 653 10.14 17.10 -17.25
N PHE A 654 10.17 18.40 -16.99
CA PHE A 654 9.76 18.97 -15.72
C PHE A 654 8.27 19.28 -15.75
N ASP A 655 7.56 18.98 -14.65
CA ASP A 655 6.13 19.25 -14.47
C ASP A 655 5.85 19.63 -13.01
N GLY A 656 5.29 20.81 -12.77
CA GLY A 656 4.92 21.26 -11.44
C GLY A 656 3.99 22.48 -11.47
N TYR A 657 3.76 23.10 -10.31
CA TYR A 657 2.91 24.30 -10.20
C TYR A 657 3.68 25.45 -9.56
N ILE A 658 3.37 26.68 -9.99
CA ILE A 658 3.90 27.92 -9.46
C ILE A 658 2.77 28.93 -9.21
N LYS A 659 2.90 29.73 -8.14
CA LYS A 659 2.05 30.89 -7.83
C LYS A 659 2.95 32.06 -7.46
N THR A 660 2.59 33.28 -7.83
CA THR A 660 3.39 34.47 -7.52
C THR A 660 2.55 35.59 -6.92
N THR A 661 3.16 36.45 -6.10
CA THR A 661 2.53 37.66 -5.59
C THR A 661 3.54 38.80 -5.60
N SER A 662 3.19 39.87 -6.30
CA SER A 662 3.97 41.10 -6.40
C SER A 662 5.43 40.87 -6.83
N VAL A 663 5.67 39.94 -7.77
CA VAL A 663 7.02 39.70 -8.30
C VAL A 663 7.42 40.84 -9.24
N THR A 664 8.38 41.67 -8.82
CA THR A 664 8.83 42.90 -9.50
C THR A 664 10.34 43.14 -9.34
N GLY A 665 11.00 43.63 -10.39
CA GLY A 665 12.44 43.92 -10.41
C GLY A 665 13.30 42.76 -10.94
N GLY A 666 14.43 43.07 -11.58
CA GLY A 666 15.38 42.11 -12.17
C GLY A 666 15.01 41.54 -13.55
N ASP A 667 16.00 40.98 -14.25
CA ASP A 667 15.83 40.44 -15.62
C ASP A 667 15.21 39.02 -15.66
N GLU A 668 15.06 38.32 -14.52
CA GLU A 668 14.75 36.86 -14.47
C GLU A 668 13.60 36.40 -13.53
N GLY A 669 12.72 37.27 -13.01
CA GLY A 669 11.43 36.88 -12.38
C GLY A 669 11.40 35.64 -11.45
N ALA A 670 10.29 34.89 -11.40
CA ALA A 670 10.22 33.59 -10.70
C ALA A 670 10.22 32.41 -11.68
N SER A 671 11.04 31.37 -11.45
CA SER A 671 11.24 30.25 -12.40
C SER A 671 11.74 28.96 -11.73
N ILE A 672 11.74 27.86 -12.47
CA ILE A 672 12.47 26.63 -12.15
C ILE A 672 13.63 26.45 -13.13
N LYS A 673 14.83 26.21 -12.62
CA LYS A 673 16.03 25.87 -13.38
C LYS A 673 16.42 24.41 -13.18
N LEU A 674 16.80 23.73 -14.25
CA LEU A 674 17.49 22.43 -14.22
C LEU A 674 18.97 22.67 -14.49
N ILE A 675 19.82 22.33 -13.53
CA ILE A 675 21.28 22.53 -13.62
C ILE A 675 21.92 21.19 -13.91
N PHE A 676 22.41 21.03 -15.12
CA PHE A 676 23.12 19.83 -15.53
C PHE A 676 24.59 19.94 -15.12
N ASN A 677 25.07 18.98 -14.35
CA ASN A 677 26.46 18.90 -13.92
C ASN A 677 27.33 18.35 -15.06
N ASP A 678 27.63 19.21 -16.03
CA ASP A 678 28.57 19.03 -17.12
C ASP A 678 29.79 19.95 -16.94
N ILE A 679 30.70 20.02 -17.92
CA ILE A 679 31.91 20.87 -17.82
C ILE A 679 31.59 22.37 -17.72
N SER A 680 30.38 22.81 -18.08
CA SER A 680 29.94 24.21 -18.13
C SER A 680 28.86 24.55 -17.10
N ASN A 681 28.39 23.58 -16.31
CA ASN A 681 27.19 23.65 -15.47
C ASN A 681 25.98 24.22 -16.22
N THR A 682 25.65 23.66 -17.38
CA THR A 682 24.56 24.17 -18.22
C THR A 682 23.24 24.26 -17.45
N GLU A 683 22.63 25.44 -17.45
CA GLU A 683 21.32 25.69 -16.84
C GLU A 683 20.23 25.81 -17.91
N VAL A 684 19.12 25.09 -17.74
CA VAL A 684 17.91 25.23 -18.55
C VAL A 684 16.79 25.73 -17.65
N SER A 685 16.17 26.86 -18.00
CA SER A 685 15.13 27.49 -17.17
C SER A 685 13.76 27.34 -17.81
N SER A 686 12.72 27.23 -16.98
CA SER A 686 11.35 27.49 -17.39
C SER A 686 11.17 28.96 -17.73
N ASP A 687 10.01 29.32 -18.32
CA ASP A 687 9.58 30.71 -18.44
C ASP A 687 9.64 31.44 -17.09
N PHE A 688 9.96 32.73 -17.16
CA PHE A 688 10.02 33.62 -16.01
C PHE A 688 8.66 34.25 -15.74
N ILE A 689 8.14 34.04 -14.53
CA ILE A 689 6.83 34.52 -14.11
C ILE A 689 6.99 35.84 -13.33
N TYR A 690 6.25 36.87 -13.75
CA TYR A 690 6.24 38.21 -13.14
C TYR A 690 4.85 38.59 -12.62
N GLY A 691 4.82 39.55 -11.71
CA GLY A 691 3.59 40.11 -11.13
C GLY A 691 2.90 39.17 -10.15
N THR A 692 1.59 39.32 -10.02
CA THR A 692 0.73 38.46 -9.18
C THR A 692 -0.05 37.52 -10.09
N GLN A 693 0.27 36.24 -10.03
CA GLN A 693 -0.38 35.18 -10.79
C GLN A 693 -0.87 34.12 -9.80
N ASP A 694 -2.11 33.63 -9.98
CA ASP A 694 -2.59 32.50 -9.21
C ASP A 694 -1.88 31.20 -9.66
N TRP A 695 -2.14 30.08 -8.98
CA TRP A 695 -1.56 28.78 -9.31
C TRP A 695 -1.69 28.46 -10.80
N GLN A 696 -0.54 28.28 -11.46
CA GLN A 696 -0.43 27.85 -12.84
C GLN A 696 0.52 26.67 -12.95
N ARG A 697 0.22 25.75 -13.87
CA ARG A 697 1.08 24.60 -14.17
C ARG A 697 2.28 25.08 -14.98
N LEU A 698 3.46 24.62 -14.62
CA LEU A 698 4.74 24.90 -15.23
C LEU A 698 5.34 23.59 -15.72
N LYS A 699 5.29 23.35 -17.03
CA LYS A 699 5.79 22.14 -17.70
C LYS A 699 6.78 22.54 -18.78
N PHE A 700 8.01 22.01 -18.75
CA PHE A 700 9.00 22.28 -19.79
C PHE A 700 9.98 21.11 -19.94
N THR A 701 10.67 21.07 -21.07
CA THR A 701 11.54 19.96 -21.45
C THR A 701 13.00 20.42 -21.52
N ALA A 702 13.94 19.58 -21.09
CA ALA A 702 15.36 19.85 -21.15
C ALA A 702 16.14 18.59 -21.59
N VAL A 703 17.13 18.76 -22.48
CA VAL A 703 18.08 17.70 -22.83
C VAL A 703 19.34 17.84 -22.01
N ALA A 704 19.75 16.74 -21.38
CA ALA A 704 21.02 16.67 -20.67
C ALA A 704 22.19 16.92 -21.65
N PRO A 705 23.04 17.93 -21.42
CA PRO A 705 24.20 18.21 -22.28
C PRO A 705 25.23 17.08 -22.32
N ALA A 706 26.14 17.14 -23.29
CA ALA A 706 27.25 16.20 -23.40
C ALA A 706 28.15 16.26 -22.15
N GLY A 707 28.32 15.12 -21.47
CA GLY A 707 29.11 15.01 -20.24
C GLY A 707 28.33 15.32 -18.95
N ALA A 708 27.04 15.65 -19.03
CA ALA A 708 26.19 15.76 -17.86
C ALA A 708 26.01 14.37 -17.21
N THR A 709 26.23 14.30 -15.90
CA THR A 709 26.09 13.05 -15.11
C THR A 709 25.03 13.15 -14.02
N THR A 710 24.70 14.37 -13.59
CA THR A 710 23.58 14.67 -12.67
C THR A 710 22.84 15.93 -13.12
N VAL A 711 21.59 16.08 -12.68
CA VAL A 711 20.77 17.28 -12.81
C VAL A 711 20.24 17.71 -11.44
N HIS A 712 20.24 19.01 -11.18
CA HIS A 712 19.75 19.61 -9.96
C HIS A 712 18.60 20.57 -10.27
N PRO A 713 17.35 20.25 -9.88
CA PRO A 713 16.26 21.21 -9.91
C PRO A 713 16.51 22.34 -8.91
N ARG A 714 16.29 23.57 -9.36
CA ARG A 714 16.43 24.81 -8.58
C ARG A 714 15.19 25.68 -8.75
N ALA A 715 14.51 25.98 -7.66
CA ALA A 715 13.52 27.05 -7.62
C ALA A 715 14.23 28.39 -7.41
N ILE A 716 13.88 29.41 -8.20
CA ILE A 716 14.51 30.73 -8.15
C ILE A 716 13.46 31.85 -8.21
N LEU A 717 13.73 32.92 -7.45
CA LEU A 717 13.09 34.22 -7.54
C LEU A 717 14.18 35.28 -7.68
N TYR A 718 14.24 35.95 -8.82
CA TYR A 718 15.09 37.10 -9.09
C TYR A 718 14.19 38.35 -9.08
N GLY A 719 14.45 39.26 -8.14
CA GLY A 719 13.59 40.42 -7.87
C GLY A 719 12.91 40.37 -6.50
N SER A 720 12.05 41.34 -6.24
CA SER A 720 11.21 41.42 -5.04
C SER A 720 9.87 40.74 -5.26
N GLY A 721 9.23 40.23 -4.20
CA GLY A 721 7.94 39.54 -4.26
C GLY A 721 7.96 38.17 -3.59
N THR A 722 6.91 37.39 -3.81
CA THR A 722 6.77 36.02 -3.28
C THR A 722 6.45 35.04 -4.39
N ALA A 723 7.09 33.87 -4.39
CA ALA A 723 6.77 32.74 -5.25
C ALA A 723 6.53 31.48 -4.41
N TRP A 724 5.47 30.75 -4.72
CA TRP A 724 5.19 29.43 -4.18
C TRP A 724 5.31 28.40 -5.28
N PHE A 725 5.76 27.21 -4.91
CA PHE A 725 5.88 26.10 -5.81
C PHE A 725 5.35 24.81 -5.18
N ASP A 726 4.77 23.94 -6.00
CA ASP A 726 4.10 22.72 -5.55
C ASP A 726 4.22 21.60 -6.60
N SER A 727 4.17 20.35 -6.13
CA SER A 727 3.99 19.13 -6.94
C SER A 727 5.01 18.97 -8.08
N PHE A 728 6.30 19.12 -7.77
CA PHE A 728 7.41 19.01 -8.73
C PHE A 728 7.71 17.58 -9.15
N ASN A 729 7.74 17.33 -10.45
CA ASN A 729 8.16 16.08 -11.05
C ASN A 729 9.21 16.35 -12.13
N LEU A 730 10.26 15.54 -12.16
CA LEU A 730 11.22 15.48 -13.25
C LEU A 730 11.24 14.06 -13.80
N ILE A 731 10.76 13.91 -15.02
CA ILE A 731 10.45 12.63 -15.65
C ILE A 731 11.42 12.45 -16.82
N GLU A 732 12.16 11.35 -16.88
CA GLU A 732 12.82 10.97 -18.14
C GLU A 732 11.71 10.62 -19.15
N SER A 733 11.72 11.26 -20.31
CA SER A 733 10.66 11.06 -21.31
C SER A 733 10.51 9.57 -21.68
N GLU A 734 9.33 8.98 -21.44
CA GLU A 734 8.99 7.59 -21.83
C GLU A 734 8.76 7.43 -23.33
N SER A 735 8.70 8.55 -24.06
CA SER A 735 8.63 8.52 -25.51
C SER A 735 9.96 7.96 -26.05
N GLU A 736 9.85 6.86 -26.80
CA GLU A 736 10.98 6.33 -27.57
C GLU A 736 11.46 7.33 -28.65
N VAL A 737 10.67 8.38 -28.92
CA VAL A 737 11.00 9.48 -29.83
C VAL A 737 11.57 10.66 -29.05
N THR A 738 12.76 11.14 -29.44
CA THR A 738 13.41 12.30 -28.83
C THR A 738 12.76 13.60 -29.31
N ASN A 739 12.50 14.53 -28.38
CA ASN A 739 11.84 15.81 -28.64
C ASN A 739 10.45 15.65 -29.28
N PRO A 740 9.54 14.87 -28.68
CA PRO A 740 8.24 14.53 -29.24
C PRO A 740 7.28 15.72 -29.33
N GLY A 741 7.42 16.70 -28.43
CA GLY A 741 6.68 17.98 -28.45
C GLY A 741 7.43 19.10 -29.17
N PHE A 742 8.59 18.83 -29.79
CA PHE A 742 9.38 19.84 -30.53
C PHE A 742 9.83 21.08 -29.73
N GLU A 743 9.77 20.99 -28.41
CA GLU A 743 10.13 22.04 -27.45
C GLU A 743 11.60 22.44 -27.53
N LEU A 744 12.47 21.59 -28.05
CA LEU A 744 13.90 21.85 -28.16
C LEU A 744 14.31 22.21 -29.58
N GLY A 745 15.14 23.25 -29.73
CA GLY A 745 15.72 23.67 -31.00
C GLY A 745 15.64 25.16 -31.25
N SER A 746 16.41 25.66 -32.23
CA SER A 746 16.38 27.07 -32.63
C SER A 746 15.34 27.29 -33.74
N SER A 747 15.78 27.47 -34.99
CA SER A 747 14.89 27.54 -36.16
C SER A 747 14.42 26.15 -36.63
N SER A 748 15.05 25.07 -36.16
CA SER A 748 14.67 23.67 -36.43
C SER A 748 14.63 22.87 -35.13
N PRO A 749 13.70 21.91 -35.00
CA PRO A 749 13.60 21.07 -33.81
C PRO A 749 14.82 20.15 -33.66
N THR A 750 15.44 20.15 -32.48
CA THR A 750 16.58 19.30 -32.14
C THR A 750 16.22 17.83 -32.29
N GLY A 751 17.10 17.04 -32.91
CA GLY A 751 16.92 15.59 -33.07
C GLY A 751 16.03 15.17 -34.23
N TRP A 752 15.37 16.12 -34.92
CA TRP A 752 14.51 15.84 -36.06
C TRP A 752 15.17 16.27 -37.37
N THR A 753 15.01 15.44 -38.41
CA THR A 753 15.52 15.72 -39.75
C THR A 753 14.34 16.01 -40.68
N SER A 754 14.51 16.94 -41.61
CA SER A 754 13.50 17.21 -42.64
C SER A 754 13.86 16.55 -43.97
N TRP A 755 12.86 16.14 -44.73
CA TRP A 755 13.03 15.66 -46.10
C TRP A 755 11.91 16.20 -46.99
N THR A 756 12.25 16.59 -48.23
CA THR A 756 11.28 17.01 -49.25
C THR A 756 11.77 16.63 -50.64
N ASN A 757 10.84 16.43 -51.57
CA ASN A 757 11.12 16.31 -53.01
C ASN A 757 10.64 17.52 -53.84
N GLY A 758 10.33 18.64 -53.17
CA GLY A 758 9.89 19.89 -53.80
C GLY A 758 10.29 21.14 -53.02
N THR A 759 9.56 22.25 -53.23
CA THR A 759 9.85 23.54 -52.59
C THR A 759 9.07 23.66 -51.27
N THR A 760 9.73 23.30 -50.16
CA THR A 760 9.17 23.27 -48.80
C THR A 760 9.98 24.13 -47.83
N THR A 761 9.29 24.84 -46.93
CA THR A 761 9.89 25.49 -45.76
C THR A 761 9.60 24.68 -44.50
N PHE A 762 10.63 24.42 -43.72
CA PHE A 762 10.56 23.71 -42.44
C PHE A 762 10.97 24.66 -41.32
N SER A 763 10.25 24.66 -40.20
CA SER A 763 10.62 25.46 -39.04
C SER A 763 10.10 24.87 -37.74
N ARG A 764 10.83 25.09 -36.64
CA ARG A 764 10.26 25.06 -35.29
C ARG A 764 9.47 26.35 -35.09
N ALA A 765 8.18 26.24 -34.78
CA ALA A 765 7.27 27.36 -34.76
C ALA A 765 6.70 27.61 -33.35
N THR A 766 6.55 28.88 -32.98
CA THR A 766 5.98 29.31 -31.70
C THR A 766 4.65 30.06 -31.91
N ASP A 767 4.11 30.04 -33.14
CA ASP A 767 2.87 30.73 -33.53
C ASP A 767 1.62 29.91 -33.21
N TYR A 768 1.71 28.58 -33.32
CA TYR A 768 0.68 27.64 -32.91
C TYR A 768 1.32 26.42 -32.26
N THR A 769 0.91 26.12 -31.03
CA THR A 769 1.29 24.93 -30.26
C THR A 769 0.02 24.26 -29.72
N TYR A 770 0.10 22.98 -29.38
CA TYR A 770 -0.98 22.27 -28.71
C TYR A 770 -0.74 22.25 -27.20
N GLU A 771 0.36 21.65 -26.74
CA GLU A 771 0.95 21.88 -25.42
C GLU A 771 2.34 22.50 -25.59
N GLY A 772 2.90 23.10 -24.52
CA GLY A 772 4.26 23.66 -24.58
C GLY A 772 4.41 24.93 -25.43
N ALA A 773 5.67 25.28 -25.70
CA ALA A 773 6.09 26.55 -26.28
C ALA A 773 6.46 26.46 -27.77
N ALA A 774 6.56 25.26 -28.37
CA ALA A 774 6.81 25.13 -29.81
C ALA A 774 6.17 23.91 -30.47
N SER A 775 6.04 23.95 -31.80
CA SER A 775 5.59 22.82 -32.63
C SER A 775 6.45 22.70 -33.90
N ALA A 776 6.38 21.57 -34.58
CA ALA A 776 7.05 21.38 -35.87
C ALA A 776 6.15 21.86 -37.01
N LYS A 777 6.63 22.77 -37.86
CA LYS A 777 5.88 23.37 -38.96
C LYS A 777 6.46 22.99 -40.33
N ILE A 778 5.57 22.69 -41.28
CA ILE A 778 5.89 22.44 -42.68
C ILE A 778 5.02 23.35 -43.56
N VAL A 779 5.63 24.03 -44.53
CA VAL A 779 4.95 24.84 -45.55
C VAL A 779 5.34 24.36 -46.94
N ASN A 780 4.42 23.72 -47.64
CA ASN A 780 4.57 23.33 -49.04
C ASN A 780 3.96 24.38 -49.96
N SER A 781 4.81 25.11 -50.70
CA SER A 781 4.38 26.14 -51.67
C SER A 781 3.75 25.55 -52.94
N THR A 782 4.10 24.31 -53.28
CA THR A 782 3.56 23.51 -54.39
C THR A 782 3.35 22.08 -53.92
N SER A 783 2.57 21.30 -54.67
CA SER A 783 2.28 19.90 -54.32
C SER A 783 3.55 19.05 -54.36
N CYS A 784 4.00 18.58 -53.19
CA CYS A 784 5.17 17.70 -53.04
C CYS A 784 5.03 16.81 -51.80
N ASN A 785 5.95 15.86 -51.64
CA ASN A 785 6.09 15.10 -50.40
C ASN A 785 7.09 15.81 -49.49
N SER A 786 6.75 15.95 -48.22
CA SER A 786 7.65 16.54 -47.23
C SER A 786 7.34 16.05 -45.83
N CYS A 787 8.33 15.72 -45.03
CA CYS A 787 8.13 15.28 -43.65
C CYS A 787 9.24 15.76 -42.73
N TRP A 788 8.91 15.78 -41.44
CA TRP A 788 9.89 15.63 -40.39
C TRP A 788 10.05 14.15 -40.10
N TYR A 789 11.27 13.68 -39.84
CA TYR A 789 11.51 12.30 -39.46
C TYR A 789 12.64 12.17 -38.44
N GLN A 790 12.56 11.11 -37.66
CA GLN A 790 13.59 10.70 -36.73
C GLN A 790 13.65 9.17 -36.74
N THR A 791 14.86 8.59 -36.81
CA THR A 791 15.04 7.14 -36.68
C THR A 791 15.63 6.86 -35.32
N TYR A 792 15.01 6.00 -34.53
CA TYR A 792 15.51 5.63 -33.22
C TYR A 792 15.49 4.11 -33.02
N SER A 793 16.43 3.63 -32.19
CA SER A 793 16.52 2.23 -31.79
C SER A 793 15.50 2.00 -30.69
N ALA A 794 14.42 1.32 -31.03
CA ALA A 794 13.31 1.14 -30.12
C ALA A 794 13.51 -0.18 -29.37
N ASN A 795 13.17 -0.26 -28.08
CA ASN A 795 13.00 -1.54 -27.35
C ASN A 795 11.74 -2.29 -27.84
N VAL A 796 11.56 -2.34 -29.15
CA VAL A 796 10.35 -2.81 -29.80
C VAL A 796 10.32 -4.33 -29.78
N GLN A 797 9.34 -4.85 -29.05
CA GLN A 797 9.11 -6.27 -28.96
C GLN A 797 8.33 -6.72 -30.19
N ALA A 798 8.96 -7.54 -31.02
CA ALA A 798 8.27 -8.17 -32.15
C ALA A 798 6.99 -8.88 -31.66
N GLY A 799 5.86 -8.56 -32.29
CA GLY A 799 4.55 -9.11 -31.90
C GLY A 799 3.79 -8.33 -30.81
N GLN A 800 4.42 -7.35 -30.16
CA GLN A 800 3.74 -6.39 -29.29
C GLN A 800 2.94 -5.38 -30.12
N GLU A 801 1.76 -5.01 -29.63
CA GLU A 801 0.93 -3.95 -30.20
C GLU A 801 1.27 -2.61 -29.54
N TYR A 802 1.32 -1.57 -30.34
CA TYR A 802 1.70 -0.21 -29.97
C TYR A 802 0.66 0.77 -30.52
N GLU A 803 0.38 1.81 -29.75
CA GLU A 803 -0.35 2.99 -30.18
C GLU A 803 0.66 4.08 -30.54
N PHE A 804 0.53 4.65 -31.72
CA PHE A 804 1.27 5.83 -32.15
C PHE A 804 0.31 7.00 -32.34
N SER A 805 0.56 8.14 -31.69
CA SER A 805 -0.28 9.32 -31.81
C SER A 805 0.47 10.65 -31.87
N TYR A 806 -0.19 11.70 -32.36
CA TYR A 806 0.30 13.10 -32.38
C TYR A 806 -0.86 14.07 -32.61
N TRP A 807 -0.66 15.35 -32.28
CA TRP A 807 -1.58 16.43 -32.58
C TRP A 807 -1.20 17.14 -33.88
N ILE A 808 -2.22 17.48 -34.68
CA ILE A 808 -2.01 18.17 -35.95
C ILE A 808 -3.00 19.31 -36.16
N LYS A 809 -2.49 20.43 -36.67
CA LYS A 809 -3.27 21.56 -37.20
C LYS A 809 -2.92 21.79 -38.66
N THR A 810 -3.90 22.10 -39.51
CA THR A 810 -3.66 22.34 -40.95
C THR A 810 -4.27 23.65 -41.42
N SER A 811 -3.65 24.28 -42.42
CA SER A 811 -4.17 25.47 -43.08
C SER A 811 -3.98 25.39 -44.60
N GLY A 812 -5.09 25.45 -45.34
CA GLY A 812 -5.08 25.50 -46.80
C GLY A 812 -4.49 24.27 -47.47
N VAL A 813 -4.56 23.08 -46.84
CA VAL A 813 -3.99 21.86 -47.41
C VAL A 813 -4.81 21.39 -48.62
N SER A 814 -4.15 21.18 -49.76
CA SER A 814 -4.75 20.76 -51.03
C SER A 814 -3.86 19.73 -51.75
N GLY A 815 -4.46 18.73 -52.41
CA GLY A 815 -3.76 17.56 -52.96
C GLY A 815 -4.20 16.27 -52.26
N THR A 816 -3.28 15.32 -52.06
CA THR A 816 -3.60 14.07 -51.34
C THR A 816 -3.81 14.31 -49.85
N GLY A 817 -2.90 15.07 -49.20
CA GLY A 817 -3.11 15.62 -47.86
C GLY A 817 -1.88 15.48 -46.96
N VAL A 818 -2.10 15.69 -45.67
CA VAL A 818 -1.10 15.49 -44.61
C VAL A 818 -1.47 14.24 -43.83
N CYS A 819 -0.52 13.37 -43.56
CA CYS A 819 -0.72 12.17 -42.77
C CYS A 819 0.49 11.88 -41.91
N LEU A 820 0.31 10.94 -41.00
CA LEU A 820 1.40 10.30 -40.29
C LEU A 820 1.85 9.08 -41.07
N VAL A 821 3.15 8.98 -41.28
CA VAL A 821 3.80 7.78 -41.77
C VAL A 821 4.66 7.23 -40.62
N LEU A 822 4.65 5.92 -40.40
CA LEU A 822 5.54 5.24 -39.46
C LEU A 822 6.18 4.05 -40.17
N GLU A 823 7.50 4.02 -40.25
CA GLU A 823 8.22 2.88 -40.81
C GLU A 823 8.81 1.99 -39.72
N ALA A 824 8.53 0.69 -39.79
CA ALA A 824 9.24 -0.35 -39.07
C ALA A 824 10.42 -0.82 -39.91
N LEU A 825 11.64 -0.68 -39.39
CA LEU A 825 12.88 -0.96 -40.10
C LEU A 825 13.62 -2.13 -39.46
N GLY A 826 14.30 -2.93 -40.28
CA GLY A 826 15.18 -4.00 -39.81
C GLY A 826 16.55 -3.51 -39.38
N SER A 827 17.40 -4.43 -38.91
CA SER A 827 18.78 -4.14 -38.47
C SER A 827 19.66 -3.46 -39.53
N SER A 828 19.29 -3.52 -40.80
CA SER A 828 19.99 -2.86 -41.92
C SER A 828 19.31 -1.58 -42.40
N TYR A 829 18.38 -1.00 -41.62
CA TYR A 829 17.53 0.15 -42.00
C TYR A 829 16.65 -0.07 -43.23
N ASN A 830 16.50 -1.31 -43.68
CA ASN A 830 15.55 -1.66 -44.71
C ASN A 830 14.11 -1.55 -44.15
N ASN A 831 13.22 -0.92 -44.92
CA ASN A 831 11.81 -0.87 -44.56
C ASN A 831 11.23 -2.29 -44.58
N ILE A 832 10.77 -2.75 -43.40
CA ILE A 832 10.03 -4.00 -43.25
C ILE A 832 8.55 -3.74 -43.51
N LYS A 833 8.01 -2.65 -42.94
CA LYS A 833 6.62 -2.26 -43.12
C LYS A 833 6.40 -0.78 -42.85
N THR A 834 5.53 -0.16 -43.65
CA THR A 834 5.05 1.21 -43.42
C THR A 834 3.59 1.19 -42.95
N TYR A 835 3.29 2.02 -41.96
CA TYR A 835 1.97 2.33 -41.46
C TYR A 835 1.63 3.78 -41.82
N THR A 836 0.39 4.06 -42.20
CA THR A 836 -0.03 5.40 -42.63
C THR A 836 -1.41 5.72 -42.10
N SER A 837 -1.59 6.93 -41.53
CA SER A 837 -2.90 7.40 -41.07
C SER A 837 -3.79 7.84 -42.23
N SER A 838 -5.04 8.19 -41.94
CA SER A 838 -5.87 8.92 -42.89
C SER A 838 -5.23 10.25 -43.29
N TYR A 839 -5.47 10.68 -44.53
CA TYR A 839 -5.01 11.97 -45.06
C TYR A 839 -5.94 13.10 -44.61
N ILE A 840 -5.34 14.21 -44.20
CA ILE A 840 -6.03 15.42 -43.77
C ILE A 840 -5.86 16.49 -44.85
N THR A 841 -6.98 17.07 -45.26
CA THR A 841 -7.05 18.14 -46.26
C THR A 841 -7.80 19.34 -45.70
N GLY A 842 -7.62 20.52 -46.31
CA GLY A 842 -8.28 21.75 -45.90
C GLY A 842 -7.65 22.43 -44.69
N THR A 843 -8.41 23.33 -44.07
CA THR A 843 -8.02 24.05 -42.85
C THR A 843 -8.75 23.43 -41.68
N ASN A 844 -8.00 22.87 -40.72
CA ASN A 844 -8.55 22.20 -39.55
C ASN A 844 -7.83 22.69 -38.30
N ASP A 845 -8.58 22.81 -37.22
CA ASP A 845 -7.99 23.06 -35.91
C ASP A 845 -7.25 21.80 -35.39
N TRP A 846 -6.56 21.94 -34.26
CA TRP A 846 -5.85 20.85 -33.60
C TRP A 846 -6.74 19.62 -33.44
N GLN A 847 -6.28 18.49 -33.97
CA GLN A 847 -6.92 17.20 -33.81
C GLN A 847 -5.86 16.14 -33.54
N LYS A 848 -6.18 15.18 -32.67
CA LYS A 848 -5.30 14.05 -32.37
C LYS A 848 -5.48 12.98 -33.43
N ILE A 849 -4.37 12.50 -33.98
CA ILE A 849 -4.32 11.38 -34.92
C ILE A 849 -3.63 10.22 -34.24
N THR A 850 -4.19 9.02 -34.40
CA THR A 850 -3.72 7.80 -33.74
C THR A 850 -3.65 6.65 -34.74
N ILE A 851 -2.63 5.80 -34.62
CA ILE A 851 -2.45 4.55 -35.37
C ILE A 851 -2.06 3.45 -34.38
N ASN A 852 -2.84 2.37 -34.35
CA ASN A 852 -2.45 1.14 -33.67
C ASN A 852 -1.66 0.24 -34.63
N PHE A 853 -0.51 -0.28 -34.20
CA PHE A 853 0.33 -1.16 -35.03
C PHE A 853 0.97 -2.27 -34.20
N VAL A 854 1.21 -3.41 -34.83
CA VAL A 854 1.98 -4.51 -34.23
C VAL A 854 3.36 -4.53 -34.85
N ALA A 855 4.40 -4.45 -34.03
CA ALA A 855 5.77 -4.50 -34.53
C ALA A 855 6.05 -5.83 -35.27
N PRO A 856 6.36 -5.79 -36.59
CA PRO A 856 6.69 -7.00 -37.34
C PRO A 856 7.93 -7.72 -36.78
N GLU A 857 8.01 -9.03 -36.97
CA GLU A 857 9.22 -9.80 -36.65
C GLU A 857 10.45 -9.24 -37.39
N GLY A 858 11.56 -9.09 -36.69
CA GLY A 858 12.79 -8.50 -37.22
C GLY A 858 12.83 -6.96 -37.20
N THR A 859 11.82 -6.28 -36.65
CA THR A 859 11.85 -4.83 -36.41
C THR A 859 12.91 -4.48 -35.37
N VAL A 860 13.80 -3.55 -35.71
CA VAL A 860 14.86 -3.04 -34.83
C VAL A 860 14.72 -1.53 -34.63
N TYR A 861 14.23 -0.80 -35.64
CA TYR A 861 14.01 0.64 -35.54
C TYR A 861 12.58 1.01 -35.91
N LEU A 862 12.10 2.08 -35.30
CA LEU A 862 10.90 2.79 -35.75
C LEU A 862 11.31 4.16 -36.28
N ARG A 863 10.64 4.59 -37.34
CA ARG A 863 10.86 5.91 -37.97
C ARG A 863 9.52 6.62 -38.19
N PRO A 864 9.09 7.47 -37.25
CA PRO A 864 7.96 8.37 -37.47
C PRO A 864 8.31 9.43 -38.52
N GLU A 865 7.36 9.71 -39.40
CA GLU A 865 7.46 10.62 -40.54
C GLU A 865 6.17 11.48 -40.67
N PRO A 866 5.85 12.37 -39.71
CA PRO A 866 4.76 13.33 -39.87
C PRO A 866 5.00 14.27 -41.08
N GLY A 867 4.08 14.27 -42.05
CA GLY A 867 4.33 15.01 -43.29
C GLY A 867 3.23 15.03 -44.35
N PHE A 868 3.46 15.85 -45.38
CA PHE A 868 2.66 15.94 -46.59
C PHE A 868 2.97 14.77 -47.54
N VAL A 869 1.91 14.22 -48.13
CA VAL A 869 1.99 13.33 -49.28
C VAL A 869 1.34 14.05 -50.45
N THR A 870 2.12 14.37 -51.49
CA THR A 870 1.69 15.00 -52.76
C THR A 870 0.63 16.07 -52.53
N ALA A 871 0.98 17.07 -51.71
CA ALA A 871 0.07 18.13 -51.29
C ALA A 871 0.81 19.44 -51.02
N SER A 872 0.08 20.55 -51.13
CA SER A 872 0.50 21.92 -50.80
C SER A 872 -0.30 22.45 -49.61
N GLY A 873 0.23 23.43 -48.89
CA GLY A 873 -0.42 24.04 -47.71
C GLY A 873 0.53 24.13 -46.52
N THR A 874 -0.03 24.41 -45.34
CA THR A 874 0.73 24.50 -44.08
C THR A 874 0.19 23.50 -43.05
N ALA A 875 1.08 22.82 -42.33
CA ALA A 875 0.73 21.98 -41.19
C ALA A 875 1.68 22.17 -40.01
N TRP A 876 1.13 22.05 -38.81
CA TRP A 876 1.84 22.03 -37.53
C TRP A 876 1.61 20.68 -36.85
N PHE A 877 2.66 20.14 -36.26
CA PHE A 877 2.68 18.83 -35.61
C PHE A 877 3.20 19.00 -34.19
N ASP A 878 2.55 18.34 -33.23
CA ASP A 878 2.87 18.49 -31.81
C ASP A 878 2.59 17.21 -31.01
N ASP A 879 3.20 17.09 -29.83
CA ASP A 879 3.02 16.03 -28.82
C ASP A 879 2.89 14.60 -29.37
N LEU A 880 3.97 14.14 -30.00
CA LEU A 880 4.06 12.83 -30.62
C LEU A 880 4.35 11.71 -29.58
N SER A 881 3.66 10.56 -29.63
CA SER A 881 3.76 9.51 -28.60
C SER A 881 3.65 8.10 -29.17
N ILE A 882 4.58 7.21 -28.81
CA ILE A 882 4.57 5.77 -29.17
C ILE A 882 4.58 4.95 -27.87
N ILE A 883 3.50 4.21 -27.59
CA ILE A 883 3.33 3.42 -26.35
C ILE A 883 2.85 1.99 -26.64
N PRO A 884 3.29 0.95 -25.89
CA PRO A 884 2.73 -0.40 -26.00
C PRO A 884 1.29 -0.47 -25.44
N THR A 885 0.41 -1.27 -26.06
CA THR A 885 -0.99 -1.44 -25.61
C THR A 885 -1.21 -2.75 -24.83
N ASN A 886 -2.10 -2.70 -23.82
CA ASN A 886 -2.53 -3.85 -23.00
C ASN A 886 -3.72 -4.63 -23.62
N ASN A 887 -4.10 -4.34 -24.87
CA ASN A 887 -5.28 -4.93 -25.49
C ASN A 887 -5.09 -6.45 -25.69
N MET A 888 -5.97 -7.22 -25.06
CA MET A 888 -5.93 -8.67 -25.21
C MET A 888 -6.34 -9.07 -26.63
N VAL A 889 -7.33 -8.42 -27.27
CA VAL A 889 -7.84 -8.76 -28.61
C VAL A 889 -6.81 -8.52 -29.69
N LYS A 890 -6.41 -9.59 -30.40
CA LYS A 890 -5.48 -9.47 -31.53
C LYS A 890 -6.21 -9.17 -32.84
N ASN A 891 -5.60 -8.34 -33.69
CA ASN A 891 -6.22 -7.82 -34.92
C ASN A 891 -7.57 -7.14 -34.63
N SER A 892 -7.56 -6.32 -33.57
CA SER A 892 -8.64 -5.55 -32.96
C SER A 892 -9.27 -4.51 -33.91
N GLY A 893 -8.45 -3.82 -34.69
CA GLY A 893 -8.90 -2.90 -35.76
C GLY A 893 -9.08 -3.57 -37.13
N PHE A 894 -9.01 -4.91 -37.21
CA PHE A 894 -9.13 -5.66 -38.48
C PHE A 894 -8.13 -5.26 -39.58
N GLU A 895 -6.97 -4.70 -39.27
CA GLU A 895 -6.02 -4.21 -40.29
C GLU A 895 -5.17 -5.31 -40.98
N LYS A 896 -5.42 -6.59 -40.67
CA LYS A 896 -4.71 -7.74 -41.26
C LYS A 896 -5.70 -8.77 -41.79
N GLY A 897 -5.43 -9.34 -42.98
CA GLY A 897 -6.30 -10.33 -43.62
C GLY A 897 -5.94 -10.61 -45.08
N ALA A 898 -6.65 -11.56 -45.69
CA ALA A 898 -6.53 -11.92 -47.11
C ALA A 898 -7.89 -12.35 -47.68
N SER A 899 -8.10 -12.19 -48.99
CA SER A 899 -9.28 -12.70 -49.73
C SER A 899 -10.63 -12.37 -49.07
N GLU A 900 -10.85 -11.09 -48.74
CA GLU A 900 -12.07 -10.56 -48.09
C GLU A 900 -12.33 -11.02 -46.64
N THR A 901 -11.37 -11.70 -46.00
CA THR A 901 -11.47 -12.15 -44.61
C THR A 901 -10.36 -11.57 -43.72
N PRO A 902 -10.67 -11.09 -42.51
CA PRO A 902 -9.66 -10.64 -41.56
C PRO A 902 -8.90 -11.84 -40.96
N ASP A 903 -7.60 -11.68 -40.73
CA ASP A 903 -6.71 -12.74 -40.25
C ASP A 903 -7.15 -13.29 -38.89
N LYS A 904 -7.36 -14.61 -38.84
CA LYS A 904 -7.82 -15.39 -37.67
C LYS A 904 -9.16 -14.95 -37.09
N TRP A 905 -9.95 -14.21 -37.85
CA TRP A 905 -11.36 -13.96 -37.57
C TRP A 905 -12.22 -14.90 -38.42
N PHE A 906 -13.21 -15.49 -37.79
CA PHE A 906 -14.14 -16.43 -38.41
C PHE A 906 -15.53 -15.80 -38.43
N SER A 907 -16.41 -16.30 -39.29
CA SER A 907 -17.79 -15.84 -39.37
C SER A 907 -18.77 -16.97 -39.13
N TRP A 908 -19.90 -16.64 -38.50
CA TRP A 908 -21.00 -17.58 -38.29
C TRP A 908 -22.33 -16.87 -38.52
N SER A 909 -23.29 -17.55 -39.15
CA SER A 909 -24.64 -17.03 -39.36
C SER A 909 -25.66 -18.16 -39.49
N ASN A 910 -26.89 -17.90 -39.02
CA ASN A 910 -28.06 -18.75 -39.26
C ASN A 910 -29.07 -18.16 -40.26
N CYS A 911 -28.80 -16.97 -40.80
CA CYS A 911 -29.68 -16.24 -41.72
C CYS A 911 -29.06 -15.99 -43.12
N GLY A 912 -27.92 -16.63 -43.40
CA GLY A 912 -27.19 -16.46 -44.66
C GLY A 912 -26.60 -15.06 -44.80
N ALA A 913 -26.04 -14.51 -43.72
CA ALA A 913 -25.44 -13.18 -43.70
C ALA A 913 -24.25 -13.05 -44.66
N THR A 914 -24.08 -11.85 -45.21
CA THR A 914 -22.88 -11.47 -45.97
C THR A 914 -21.89 -10.82 -45.02
N PHE A 915 -20.68 -11.36 -44.97
CA PHE A 915 -19.56 -10.85 -44.19
C PHE A 915 -18.56 -10.19 -45.13
N THR A 916 -18.12 -8.98 -44.83
CA THR A 916 -17.17 -8.28 -45.70
C THR A 916 -16.11 -7.56 -44.88
N TRP A 917 -14.85 -7.81 -45.20
CA TRP A 917 -13.73 -7.03 -44.68
C TRP A 917 -13.52 -5.79 -45.56
N THR A 918 -14.02 -4.65 -45.11
CA THR A 918 -14.39 -3.53 -45.99
C THR A 918 -13.55 -2.28 -45.76
N THR A 919 -13.49 -1.38 -46.74
CA THR A 919 -12.88 -0.04 -46.67
C THR A 919 -13.92 1.09 -46.71
N ASP A 920 -15.21 0.77 -46.88
CA ASP A 920 -16.30 1.75 -47.08
C ASP A 920 -16.57 2.61 -45.84
N TYR A 921 -16.63 1.99 -44.67
CA TYR A 921 -16.73 2.66 -43.38
C TYR A 921 -15.76 2.04 -42.40
N LYS A 922 -14.86 2.85 -41.85
CA LYS A 922 -13.87 2.50 -40.82
C LYS A 922 -13.80 3.64 -39.82
N TYR A 923 -13.52 3.32 -38.56
CA TYR A 923 -13.34 4.29 -37.49
C TYR A 923 -11.88 4.74 -37.44
N MET A 924 -10.95 3.78 -37.41
CA MET A 924 -9.51 3.98 -37.47
C MET A 924 -8.92 3.02 -38.51
N GLY A 925 -7.65 3.22 -38.91
CA GLY A 925 -7.02 2.34 -39.90
C GLY A 925 -7.64 2.42 -41.30
N GLN A 926 -7.52 1.33 -42.06
CA GLN A 926 -7.98 1.22 -43.44
C GLN A 926 -9.25 0.39 -43.59
N ARG A 927 -9.57 -0.48 -42.62
CA ARG A 927 -10.61 -1.49 -42.77
C ARG A 927 -11.43 -1.70 -41.51
N SER A 928 -12.62 -2.28 -41.69
CA SER A 928 -13.48 -2.69 -40.59
C SER A 928 -14.18 -4.01 -40.92
N ALA A 929 -14.81 -4.61 -39.91
CA ALA A 929 -15.58 -5.83 -40.07
C ALA A 929 -17.06 -5.51 -40.31
N LYS A 930 -17.55 -5.80 -41.51
CA LYS A 930 -18.96 -5.58 -41.91
C LYS A 930 -19.77 -6.85 -41.84
N ILE A 931 -21.03 -6.71 -41.41
CA ILE A 931 -22.05 -7.75 -41.43
C ILE A 931 -23.30 -7.17 -42.11
N TYR A 932 -23.86 -7.91 -43.06
CA TYR A 932 -25.15 -7.61 -43.67
C TYR A 932 -26.11 -8.80 -43.57
N ASN A 933 -27.26 -8.58 -42.96
CA ASN A 933 -28.34 -9.55 -42.87
C ASN A 933 -29.51 -9.12 -43.76
N SER A 934 -29.78 -9.89 -44.82
CA SER A 934 -30.94 -9.69 -45.70
C SER A 934 -32.24 -10.25 -45.13
N SER A 935 -32.13 -11.19 -44.19
CA SER A 935 -33.25 -11.82 -43.48
C SER A 935 -33.02 -11.80 -41.98
N ASN A 936 -34.10 -11.83 -41.20
CA ASN A 936 -34.02 -11.75 -39.75
C ASN A 936 -33.31 -12.99 -39.18
N GLY A 937 -32.23 -12.77 -38.43
CA GLY A 937 -31.50 -13.81 -37.71
C GLY A 937 -30.19 -13.28 -37.13
N SER A 938 -29.33 -14.19 -36.71
CA SER A 938 -28.10 -13.88 -35.98
C SER A 938 -26.87 -14.16 -36.85
N SER A 939 -25.91 -13.25 -36.76
CA SER A 939 -24.62 -13.34 -37.44
C SER A 939 -23.54 -12.66 -36.61
N CYS A 940 -22.31 -13.19 -36.65
CA CYS A 940 -21.18 -12.57 -35.98
C CYS A 940 -19.87 -12.84 -36.71
N TRP A 941 -18.94 -11.92 -36.55
CA TRP A 941 -17.53 -12.25 -36.59
C TRP A 941 -17.14 -12.78 -35.22
N TYR A 942 -16.28 -13.79 -35.15
CA TYR A 942 -15.78 -14.32 -33.89
C TYR A 942 -14.30 -14.69 -33.97
N ARG A 943 -13.65 -14.66 -32.81
CA ARG A 943 -12.26 -15.08 -32.66
C ARG A 943 -12.11 -15.98 -31.44
N ASP A 944 -11.63 -17.20 -31.67
CA ASP A 944 -11.18 -18.11 -30.62
C ASP A 944 -9.78 -17.68 -30.18
N THR A 945 -9.58 -17.41 -28.89
CA THR A 945 -8.28 -16.92 -28.41
C THR A 945 -7.82 -17.58 -27.12
N ILE A 946 -6.49 -17.74 -27.02
CA ILE A 946 -5.76 -18.22 -25.85
C ILE A 946 -5.55 -17.01 -24.95
N TYR A 947 -6.45 -16.82 -23.98
CA TYR A 947 -6.29 -15.86 -22.90
C TYR A 947 -6.51 -16.60 -21.60
N HIS A 948 -5.48 -16.67 -20.75
CA HIS A 948 -5.62 -17.14 -19.39
C HIS A 948 -6.35 -16.05 -18.60
N LEU A 949 -7.69 -16.04 -18.63
CA LEU A 949 -8.46 -15.19 -17.74
C LEU A 949 -8.45 -15.80 -16.34
N THR A 950 -8.30 -14.95 -15.34
CA THR A 950 -8.35 -15.36 -13.94
C THR A 950 -9.81 -15.50 -13.53
N PRO A 951 -10.27 -16.71 -13.12
CA PRO A 951 -11.63 -16.88 -12.65
C PRO A 951 -11.95 -15.92 -11.49
N GLY A 952 -13.14 -15.32 -11.52
CA GLY A 952 -13.57 -14.32 -10.54
C GLY A 952 -13.12 -12.88 -10.83
N LYS A 953 -12.27 -12.63 -11.83
CA LYS A 953 -11.89 -11.27 -12.27
C LYS A 953 -12.86 -10.72 -13.31
N GLN A 954 -13.00 -9.40 -13.32
CA GLN A 954 -13.87 -8.65 -14.22
C GLN A 954 -13.09 -8.08 -15.42
N TYR A 955 -13.71 -8.12 -16.58
CA TYR A 955 -13.14 -7.70 -17.86
C TYR A 955 -14.15 -6.83 -18.60
N THR A 956 -13.66 -5.86 -19.38
CA THR A 956 -14.49 -5.06 -20.28
C THR A 956 -14.09 -5.37 -21.72
N PHE A 957 -15.09 -5.69 -22.55
CA PHE A 957 -14.96 -5.84 -23.99
C PHE A 957 -15.70 -4.69 -24.68
N GLU A 958 -14.99 -3.90 -25.46
CA GLU A 958 -15.50 -2.69 -26.13
C GLU A 958 -15.15 -2.66 -27.61
N ALA A 959 -15.91 -1.91 -28.40
CA ALA A 959 -15.68 -1.70 -29.82
C ALA A 959 -16.32 -0.39 -30.27
N LYS A 960 -15.86 0.13 -31.41
CA LYS A 960 -16.57 1.15 -32.18
C LYS A 960 -17.51 0.44 -33.15
N VAL A 961 -18.75 0.92 -33.24
CA VAL A 961 -19.77 0.34 -34.11
C VAL A 961 -20.55 1.40 -34.86
N LYS A 962 -20.78 1.13 -36.15
CA LYS A 962 -21.66 1.90 -37.03
C LYS A 962 -22.81 1.01 -37.49
N THR A 963 -24.00 1.56 -37.64
CA THR A 963 -25.20 0.81 -38.01
C THR A 963 -25.98 1.51 -39.12
N SER A 964 -26.61 0.72 -40.00
CA SER A 964 -27.45 1.23 -41.07
C SER A 964 -28.65 0.33 -41.30
N ASN A 965 -29.85 0.92 -41.18
CA ASN A 965 -31.15 0.29 -41.41
C ASN A 965 -31.32 -1.00 -40.63
N ILE A 966 -30.85 -1.02 -39.37
CA ILE A 966 -31.02 -2.19 -38.51
C ILE A 966 -32.46 -2.27 -38.03
N ILE A 967 -33.12 -3.38 -38.36
CA ILE A 967 -34.49 -3.73 -37.97
C ILE A 967 -34.45 -5.11 -37.30
N GLY A 968 -34.92 -5.20 -36.06
CA GLY A 968 -34.76 -6.39 -35.21
C GLY A 968 -34.11 -6.02 -33.88
N SER A 969 -33.38 -6.95 -33.27
CA SER A 969 -32.75 -6.73 -31.96
C SER A 969 -31.60 -5.73 -32.02
N GLY A 970 -30.63 -5.89 -32.92
CA GLY A 970 -29.62 -4.88 -33.25
C GLY A 970 -28.19 -5.40 -33.43
N ALA A 971 -27.24 -4.48 -33.61
CA ALA A 971 -25.80 -4.78 -33.50
C ALA A 971 -25.42 -5.03 -32.04
N ILE A 972 -24.50 -5.96 -31.76
CA ILE A 972 -24.21 -6.45 -30.41
C ILE A 972 -22.73 -6.86 -30.27
N LEU A 973 -22.16 -6.78 -29.07
CA LEU A 973 -20.95 -7.50 -28.68
C LEU A 973 -21.32 -8.68 -27.80
N SER A 974 -20.78 -9.86 -28.07
CA SER A 974 -20.93 -11.03 -27.20
C SER A 974 -19.59 -11.63 -26.80
N ILE A 975 -19.59 -12.29 -25.64
CA ILE A 975 -18.46 -12.98 -25.02
C ILE A 975 -18.92 -14.38 -24.66
N GLU A 976 -18.15 -15.40 -25.06
CA GLU A 976 -18.30 -16.77 -24.54
C GLU A 976 -17.11 -17.14 -23.66
N CYS A 977 -17.37 -17.52 -22.40
CA CYS A 977 -16.38 -18.13 -21.51
C CYS A 977 -16.39 -19.64 -21.72
N LEU A 978 -15.27 -20.23 -22.12
CA LEU A 978 -15.15 -21.64 -22.48
C LEU A 978 -14.22 -22.40 -21.52
N ASN A 979 -14.50 -23.67 -21.28
CA ASN A 979 -13.63 -24.55 -20.48
C ASN A 979 -12.45 -25.10 -21.29
N SER A 980 -11.59 -25.92 -20.67
CA SER A 980 -10.42 -26.56 -21.34
C SER A 980 -10.80 -27.42 -22.56
N SER A 981 -12.05 -27.86 -22.66
CA SER A 981 -12.58 -28.62 -23.80
C SER A 981 -13.29 -27.74 -24.85
N LYS A 982 -13.12 -26.41 -24.78
CA LYS A 982 -13.80 -25.40 -25.62
C LYS A 982 -15.34 -25.46 -25.58
N THR A 983 -15.90 -25.96 -24.49
CA THR A 983 -17.35 -25.95 -24.27
C THR A 983 -17.74 -24.64 -23.59
N ASN A 984 -18.82 -24.01 -24.06
CA ASN A 984 -19.37 -22.80 -23.45
C ASN A 984 -19.83 -23.07 -22.01
N ILE A 985 -19.28 -22.30 -21.08
CA ILE A 985 -19.66 -22.27 -19.66
C ILE A 985 -20.73 -21.21 -19.46
N LYS A 986 -20.51 -20.01 -20.01
CA LYS A 986 -21.41 -18.86 -19.89
C LYS A 986 -21.15 -17.85 -21.01
N SER A 987 -22.23 -17.20 -21.45
CA SER A 987 -22.17 -16.12 -22.43
C SER A 987 -22.63 -14.78 -21.82
N TYR A 988 -22.09 -13.70 -22.34
CA TYR A 988 -22.45 -12.32 -21.97
C TYR A 988 -22.66 -11.52 -23.26
N SER A 989 -23.63 -10.62 -23.29
CA SER A 989 -23.93 -9.82 -24.48
C SER A 989 -24.27 -8.38 -24.13
N SER A 990 -23.74 -7.42 -24.90
CA SER A 990 -23.99 -5.99 -24.73
C SER A 990 -25.44 -5.65 -25.02
N SER A 991 -25.80 -4.41 -24.73
CA SER A 991 -27.00 -3.81 -25.30
C SER A 991 -26.93 -3.78 -26.83
N TYR A 992 -28.10 -3.81 -27.46
CA TYR A 992 -28.21 -3.80 -28.91
C TYR A 992 -28.20 -2.38 -29.48
N ILE A 993 -27.54 -2.13 -30.59
CA ILE A 993 -27.71 -0.86 -31.32
C ILE A 993 -28.64 -1.10 -32.52
N THR A 994 -29.81 -0.47 -32.49
CA THR A 994 -30.82 -0.55 -33.55
C THR A 994 -30.75 0.67 -34.48
N GLY A 995 -31.53 0.69 -35.57
CA GLY A 995 -31.64 1.86 -36.43
C GLY A 995 -30.37 2.18 -37.24
N THR A 996 -30.18 3.47 -37.53
CA THR A 996 -29.04 3.99 -38.30
C THR A 996 -28.30 5.00 -37.46
N HIS A 997 -27.05 4.69 -37.11
CA HIS A 997 -26.21 5.53 -36.29
C HIS A 997 -24.83 5.69 -36.91
N ASP A 998 -24.19 6.83 -36.67
CA ASP A 998 -22.76 6.96 -36.92
C ASP A 998 -21.95 6.17 -35.88
N TRP A 999 -20.62 6.16 -36.04
CA TRP A 999 -19.71 5.50 -35.11
C TRP A 999 -19.99 5.90 -33.67
N GLN A 1000 -20.26 4.91 -32.84
CA GLN A 1000 -20.45 5.05 -31.41
C GLN A 1000 -19.78 3.90 -30.68
N ASP A 1001 -19.61 4.07 -29.37
CA ASP A 1001 -19.09 3.03 -28.51
C ASP A 1001 -20.15 1.97 -28.21
N ILE A 1002 -19.71 0.71 -28.21
CA ILE A 1002 -20.47 -0.42 -27.68
C ILE A 1002 -19.55 -1.20 -26.76
N SER A 1003 -20.04 -1.58 -25.58
CA SER A 1003 -19.23 -2.27 -24.60
C SER A 1003 -20.03 -3.28 -23.79
N ILE A 1004 -19.32 -4.23 -23.20
CA ILE A 1004 -19.82 -5.14 -22.18
C ILE A 1004 -18.76 -5.40 -21.13
N THR A 1005 -19.18 -5.32 -19.87
CA THR A 1005 -18.38 -5.76 -18.73
C THR A 1005 -18.88 -7.11 -18.20
N PHE A 1006 -17.99 -8.06 -17.97
CA PHE A 1006 -18.33 -9.40 -17.50
C PHE A 1006 -17.31 -9.96 -16.50
N THR A 1007 -17.73 -10.91 -15.66
CA THR A 1007 -16.85 -11.65 -14.73
C THR A 1007 -16.58 -13.05 -15.27
N ALA A 1008 -15.31 -13.45 -15.36
CA ALA A 1008 -14.93 -14.78 -15.83
C ALA A 1008 -15.39 -15.86 -14.81
N PRO A 1009 -16.29 -16.79 -15.17
CA PRO A 1009 -16.76 -17.81 -14.24
C PRO A 1009 -15.67 -18.84 -13.89
N ALA A 1010 -15.84 -19.53 -12.76
CA ALA A 1010 -14.98 -20.65 -12.37
C ALA A 1010 -14.89 -21.70 -13.48
N GLY A 1011 -13.66 -22.17 -13.77
CA GLY A 1011 -13.40 -23.14 -14.83
C GLY A 1011 -13.23 -22.55 -16.23
N THR A 1012 -13.27 -21.22 -16.39
CA THR A 1012 -12.91 -20.55 -17.66
C THR A 1012 -11.45 -20.78 -17.98
N VAL A 1013 -11.18 -21.29 -19.19
CA VAL A 1013 -9.83 -21.51 -19.73
C VAL A 1013 -9.62 -20.73 -21.02
N TYR A 1014 -10.69 -20.49 -21.79
CA TYR A 1014 -10.65 -19.68 -23.01
C TYR A 1014 -11.78 -18.65 -23.03
N VAL A 1015 -11.60 -17.60 -23.82
CA VAL A 1015 -12.68 -16.66 -24.16
C VAL A 1015 -12.77 -16.46 -25.67
N ARG A 1016 -14.01 -16.42 -26.15
CA ARG A 1016 -14.35 -16.02 -27.51
C ARG A 1016 -15.03 -14.66 -27.49
N VAL A 1017 -14.58 -13.77 -28.36
CA VAL A 1017 -15.14 -12.43 -28.59
C VAL A 1017 -15.96 -12.42 -29.87
N GLU A 1018 -17.14 -11.80 -29.85
CA GLU A 1018 -18.13 -11.88 -30.93
C GLU A 1018 -18.85 -10.55 -31.21
N PRO A 1019 -18.30 -9.67 -32.06
CA PRO A 1019 -19.08 -8.59 -32.67
C PRO A 1019 -20.11 -9.13 -33.66
N GLY A 1020 -21.39 -8.82 -33.46
CA GLY A 1020 -22.50 -9.44 -34.17
C GLY A 1020 -23.69 -8.54 -34.50
N LEU A 1021 -24.63 -9.10 -35.25
CA LEU A 1021 -25.89 -8.52 -35.68
C LEU A 1021 -27.02 -9.53 -35.48
N VAL A 1022 -28.06 -9.12 -34.74
CA VAL A 1022 -29.29 -9.89 -34.54
C VAL A 1022 -30.45 -9.09 -35.14
N GLY A 1023 -30.90 -9.44 -36.33
CA GLY A 1023 -31.86 -8.66 -37.09
C GLY A 1023 -31.52 -8.62 -38.58
N THR A 1024 -32.22 -7.75 -39.31
CA THR A 1024 -31.86 -7.33 -40.68
C THR A 1024 -31.13 -6.00 -40.65
N GLY A 1025 -30.33 -5.70 -41.67
CA GLY A 1025 -29.61 -4.43 -41.80
C GLY A 1025 -28.11 -4.63 -41.95
N THR A 1026 -27.35 -3.55 -41.78
CA THR A 1026 -25.89 -3.54 -41.91
C THR A 1026 -25.22 -2.97 -40.67
N THR A 1027 -24.13 -3.60 -40.22
CA THR A 1027 -23.27 -3.06 -39.17
C THR A 1027 -21.80 -3.19 -39.53
N TRP A 1028 -20.99 -2.26 -39.00
CA TRP A 1028 -19.54 -2.26 -39.08
C TRP A 1028 -18.97 -2.17 -37.67
N PHE A 1029 -17.95 -2.98 -37.39
CA PHE A 1029 -17.21 -2.96 -36.12
C PHE A 1029 -15.74 -2.65 -36.38
N ASP A 1030 -15.14 -1.90 -35.47
CA ASP A 1030 -13.75 -1.47 -35.52
C ASP A 1030 -13.20 -1.22 -34.09
N GLU A 1031 -11.88 -1.14 -33.94
CA GLU A 1031 -11.17 -0.85 -32.68
C GLU A 1031 -11.66 -1.69 -31.47
N LEU A 1032 -11.67 -3.02 -31.61
CA LEU A 1032 -12.09 -3.89 -30.51
C LEU A 1032 -11.05 -3.96 -29.40
N LYS A 1033 -11.48 -3.89 -28.15
CA LYS A 1033 -10.60 -4.00 -26.98
C LYS A 1033 -11.17 -4.89 -25.91
N LEU A 1034 -10.34 -5.80 -25.39
CA LEU A 1034 -10.62 -6.61 -24.20
C LEU A 1034 -9.49 -6.34 -23.20
N ASP A 1035 -9.85 -5.91 -22.00
CA ASP A 1035 -8.91 -5.62 -20.93
C ASP A 1035 -9.54 -5.91 -19.56
N TYR A 1036 -8.75 -5.90 -18.50
CA TYR A 1036 -9.25 -5.88 -17.13
C TYR A 1036 -10.19 -4.67 -16.94
N SER A 1037 -11.34 -4.90 -16.32
CA SER A 1037 -12.25 -3.79 -16.05
C SER A 1037 -11.66 -2.88 -14.98
N SER A 1038 -11.45 -1.60 -15.31
CA SER A 1038 -11.07 -0.57 -14.35
C SER A 1038 -12.28 0.00 -13.59
N ASN A 1039 -13.51 -0.31 -14.02
CA ASN A 1039 -14.74 0.17 -13.42
C ASN A 1039 -15.34 -0.88 -12.48
N MET A 1040 -15.48 -0.52 -11.20
CA MET A 1040 -15.94 -1.42 -10.15
C MET A 1040 -17.48 -1.54 -10.11
N ALA A 1041 -18.22 -0.63 -10.77
CA ALA A 1041 -19.68 -0.71 -10.85
C ALA A 1041 -20.16 -1.69 -11.92
N ASN A 1042 -21.20 -2.46 -11.60
CA ASN A 1042 -21.78 -3.46 -12.50
C ASN A 1042 -23.15 -2.99 -13.02
N ASN A 1043 -23.43 -3.25 -14.30
CA ASN A 1043 -24.50 -2.61 -15.10
C ASN A 1043 -24.49 -1.06 -14.98
N PRO A 1044 -23.34 -0.39 -15.19
CA PRO A 1044 -23.21 1.04 -14.90
C PRO A 1044 -24.03 1.97 -15.82
N GLY A 1045 -24.36 1.52 -17.04
CA GLY A 1045 -25.21 2.24 -17.98
C GLY A 1045 -26.69 1.84 -17.93
N PHE A 1046 -27.12 1.02 -16.96
CA PHE A 1046 -28.53 0.58 -16.81
C PHE A 1046 -29.11 -0.20 -18.01
N GLU A 1047 -28.25 -0.69 -18.89
CA GLU A 1047 -28.60 -1.33 -20.16
C GLU A 1047 -29.31 -2.68 -20.04
N VAL A 1048 -29.18 -3.34 -18.89
CA VAL A 1048 -29.86 -4.61 -18.60
C VAL A 1048 -30.98 -4.34 -17.59
N ALA A 1049 -32.22 -4.76 -17.87
CA ALA A 1049 -33.36 -4.61 -16.95
C ALA A 1049 -34.31 -5.81 -16.93
N GLU A 1050 -34.91 -6.04 -15.75
CA GLU A 1050 -35.97 -7.04 -15.53
C GLU A 1050 -37.16 -6.35 -14.86
N GLY A 1051 -38.38 -6.53 -15.39
CA GLY A 1051 -39.59 -5.91 -14.84
C GLY A 1051 -39.63 -4.37 -14.90
N GLY A 1052 -38.82 -3.74 -15.76
CA GLY A 1052 -38.74 -2.28 -15.89
C GLY A 1052 -37.74 -1.60 -14.94
N ILE A 1053 -36.94 -2.38 -14.20
CA ILE A 1053 -35.89 -1.89 -13.30
C ILE A 1053 -34.52 -2.43 -13.78
N PRO A 1054 -33.45 -1.62 -13.76
CA PRO A 1054 -32.12 -2.09 -14.15
C PRO A 1054 -31.63 -3.28 -13.31
N THR A 1055 -31.21 -4.36 -13.96
CA THR A 1055 -30.77 -5.60 -13.35
C THR A 1055 -29.53 -5.37 -12.48
N GLY A 1056 -29.59 -5.86 -11.24
CA GLY A 1056 -28.53 -5.69 -10.25
C GLY A 1056 -28.53 -4.34 -9.52
N TRP A 1057 -29.49 -3.45 -9.86
CA TRP A 1057 -29.77 -2.23 -9.11
C TRP A 1057 -31.07 -2.41 -8.32
N ILE A 1058 -31.09 -1.89 -7.09
CA ILE A 1058 -32.22 -1.95 -6.18
C ILE A 1058 -32.84 -0.56 -6.08
N THR A 1059 -34.17 -0.47 -6.09
CA THR A 1059 -34.88 0.82 -5.95
C THR A 1059 -35.25 1.07 -4.49
N TRP A 1060 -35.04 2.28 -4.00
CA TRP A 1060 -35.49 2.72 -2.67
C TRP A 1060 -36.14 4.10 -2.75
N THR A 1061 -37.24 4.31 -2.02
CA THR A 1061 -37.90 5.62 -1.85
C THR A 1061 -38.59 5.72 -0.49
N ASN A 1062 -38.69 6.94 0.05
CA ASN A 1062 -39.52 7.25 1.22
C ASN A 1062 -40.78 8.07 0.87
N GLY A 1063 -41.15 8.14 -0.41
CA GLY A 1063 -42.32 8.86 -0.90
C GLY A 1063 -42.97 8.21 -2.12
N THR A 1064 -43.70 9.01 -2.91
CA THR A 1064 -44.34 8.54 -4.15
C THR A 1064 -43.38 8.79 -5.32
N THR A 1065 -42.71 7.72 -5.76
CA THR A 1065 -41.71 7.73 -6.82
C THR A 1065 -42.04 6.71 -7.91
N ILE A 1066 -41.80 7.07 -9.17
CA ILE A 1066 -41.80 6.13 -10.30
C ILE A 1066 -40.35 5.90 -10.72
N PHE A 1067 -39.91 4.64 -10.67
CA PHE A 1067 -38.64 4.19 -11.22
C PHE A 1067 -38.89 3.50 -12.56
N SER A 1068 -38.07 3.78 -13.56
CA SER A 1068 -38.12 3.07 -14.82
C SER A 1068 -36.74 3.02 -15.46
N ASN A 1069 -36.42 1.89 -16.08
CA ASN A 1069 -35.40 1.86 -17.11
C ASN A 1069 -35.96 2.55 -18.37
N ALA A 1070 -35.49 3.74 -18.67
CA ALA A 1070 -36.12 4.63 -19.63
C ALA A 1070 -35.33 4.70 -20.94
N ASN A 1071 -36.06 4.79 -22.06
CA ASN A 1071 -35.50 4.94 -23.40
C ASN A 1071 -35.88 6.29 -24.04
N ASP A 1072 -36.43 7.22 -23.25
CA ASP A 1072 -36.85 8.55 -23.71
C ASP A 1072 -35.68 9.55 -23.71
N TYR A 1073 -34.77 9.42 -22.75
CA TYR A 1073 -33.51 10.14 -22.72
C TYR A 1073 -32.39 9.21 -22.27
N LEU A 1074 -31.40 9.03 -23.14
CA LEU A 1074 -30.21 8.21 -22.92
C LEU A 1074 -28.97 9.02 -23.28
N LYS A 1075 -27.86 8.80 -22.57
CA LYS A 1075 -26.56 9.40 -22.92
C LYS A 1075 -25.79 8.45 -23.82
N TYR A 1076 -25.78 7.16 -23.45
CA TYR A 1076 -25.18 6.07 -24.21
C TYR A 1076 -26.13 4.87 -24.21
N GLY A 1077 -25.91 3.89 -25.09
CA GLY A 1077 -26.71 2.67 -25.13
C GLY A 1077 -28.19 2.87 -25.46
N ASN A 1078 -29.06 2.06 -24.86
CA ASN A 1078 -30.50 2.02 -25.10
C ASN A 1078 -31.33 2.54 -23.93
N PHE A 1079 -30.76 2.57 -22.74
CA PHE A 1079 -31.53 2.81 -21.53
C PHE A 1079 -30.79 3.69 -20.54
N SER A 1080 -31.54 4.39 -19.71
CA SER A 1080 -31.00 5.13 -18.57
C SER A 1080 -31.87 4.90 -17.33
N GLY A 1081 -31.28 5.06 -16.15
CA GLY A 1081 -32.03 5.00 -14.90
C GLY A 1081 -32.87 6.26 -14.71
N LYS A 1082 -34.20 6.18 -14.85
CA LYS A 1082 -35.12 7.32 -14.65
C LYS A 1082 -35.85 7.25 -13.32
N ILE A 1083 -35.91 8.39 -12.63
CA ILE A 1083 -36.61 8.60 -11.37
C ILE A 1083 -37.56 9.79 -11.50
N VAL A 1084 -38.83 9.61 -11.13
CA VAL A 1084 -39.85 10.69 -11.09
C VAL A 1084 -40.44 10.80 -9.68
N ASN A 1085 -40.20 11.92 -9.02
CA ASN A 1085 -40.79 12.25 -7.72
C ASN A 1085 -41.93 13.26 -7.90
N SER A 1086 -43.17 12.86 -7.59
CA SER A 1086 -44.36 13.74 -7.68
C SER A 1086 -44.43 14.77 -6.55
N THR A 1087 -43.77 14.48 -5.43
CA THR A 1087 -43.64 15.34 -4.24
C THR A 1087 -42.22 15.23 -3.71
N SER A 1088 -41.78 16.18 -2.86
CA SER A 1088 -40.43 16.12 -2.27
C SER A 1088 -40.25 14.84 -1.44
N CYS A 1089 -39.28 14.01 -1.83
CA CYS A 1089 -38.88 12.78 -1.14
C CYS A 1089 -37.45 12.39 -1.55
N ASN A 1090 -36.89 11.38 -0.86
CA ASN A 1090 -35.64 10.73 -1.22
C ASN A 1090 -35.93 9.48 -2.05
N SER A 1091 -35.19 9.28 -3.12
CA SER A 1091 -35.37 8.13 -4.02
C SER A 1091 -34.10 7.82 -4.80
N ALA A 1092 -33.71 6.56 -4.93
CA ALA A 1092 -32.52 6.18 -5.67
C ALA A 1092 -32.60 4.79 -6.31
N PHE A 1093 -31.84 4.59 -7.38
CA PHE A 1093 -31.29 3.27 -7.73
C PHE A 1093 -30.00 3.09 -6.94
N TYR A 1094 -29.87 2.01 -6.18
CA TYR A 1094 -28.64 1.73 -5.46
C TYR A 1094 -28.06 0.35 -5.77
N ARG A 1095 -26.75 0.23 -5.62
CA ARG A 1095 -26.05 -1.03 -5.76
C ARG A 1095 -24.86 -1.12 -4.84
N ASP A 1096 -24.69 -2.29 -4.25
CA ASP A 1096 -23.57 -2.61 -3.38
C ASP A 1096 -22.38 -3.19 -4.16
N ILE A 1097 -21.18 -2.73 -3.85
CA ILE A 1097 -19.87 -3.18 -4.35
C ILE A 1097 -19.06 -3.67 -3.14
N PRO A 1098 -18.89 -4.99 -2.95
CA PRO A 1098 -18.16 -5.54 -1.80
C PRO A 1098 -16.65 -5.63 -2.05
N THR A 1099 -15.86 -5.93 -1.00
CA THR A 1099 -14.38 -6.07 -1.08
C THR A 1099 -13.88 -7.04 -2.15
N SER A 1100 -14.64 -8.10 -2.44
CA SER A 1100 -14.32 -9.05 -3.52
C SER A 1100 -14.27 -8.43 -4.92
N TYR A 1101 -14.80 -7.22 -5.10
CA TYR A 1101 -14.77 -6.43 -6.34
C TYR A 1101 -13.78 -5.25 -6.28
N GLY A 1102 -12.85 -5.25 -5.31
CA GLY A 1102 -11.77 -4.26 -5.23
C GLY A 1102 -12.01 -3.10 -4.27
N VAL A 1103 -13.06 -3.15 -3.44
CA VAL A 1103 -13.24 -2.20 -2.33
C VAL A 1103 -12.23 -2.51 -1.24
N SER A 1104 -11.45 -1.51 -0.86
CA SER A 1104 -10.41 -1.56 0.15
C SER A 1104 -10.55 -0.31 1.00
N ALA A 1105 -10.63 -0.50 2.31
CA ALA A 1105 -10.65 0.61 3.24
C ALA A 1105 -9.33 1.39 3.18
N GLY A 1106 -9.38 2.71 3.35
CA GLY A 1106 -8.22 3.59 3.22
C GLY A 1106 -7.81 3.88 1.77
N THR A 1107 -8.44 3.26 0.78
CA THR A 1107 -8.22 3.56 -0.64
C THR A 1107 -9.08 4.75 -1.06
N SER A 1108 -8.50 5.66 -1.84
CA SER A 1108 -9.23 6.76 -2.48
C SER A 1108 -9.98 6.25 -3.69
N TYR A 1109 -11.22 6.69 -3.88
CA TYR A 1109 -12.06 6.30 -5.00
C TYR A 1109 -12.58 7.54 -5.72
N THR A 1110 -12.69 7.45 -7.04
CA THR A 1110 -13.44 8.39 -7.87
C THR A 1110 -14.75 7.74 -8.29
N VAL A 1111 -15.88 8.40 -7.99
CA VAL A 1111 -17.21 7.97 -8.44
C VAL A 1111 -17.85 9.08 -9.26
N GLY A 1112 -18.44 8.74 -10.41
CA GLY A 1112 -19.18 9.70 -11.23
C GLY A 1112 -20.19 9.08 -12.18
N SER A 1113 -21.06 9.92 -12.77
CA SER A 1113 -22.12 9.51 -13.69
C SER A 1113 -22.59 10.70 -14.54
N TRP A 1114 -23.16 10.42 -15.72
CA TRP A 1114 -23.95 11.40 -16.46
C TRP A 1114 -25.33 11.55 -15.83
N ILE A 1115 -25.75 12.80 -15.59
CA ILE A 1115 -27.08 13.14 -15.07
C ILE A 1115 -27.78 14.14 -15.97
N LYS A 1116 -29.08 13.93 -16.20
CA LYS A 1116 -30.02 14.89 -16.82
C LYS A 1116 -31.16 15.14 -15.85
N THR A 1117 -31.64 16.38 -15.74
CA THR A 1117 -32.73 16.74 -14.81
C THR A 1117 -33.82 17.56 -15.49
N SER A 1118 -35.07 17.39 -15.05
CA SER A 1118 -36.22 18.18 -15.50
C SER A 1118 -37.07 18.58 -14.30
N GLY A 1119 -37.14 19.89 -14.04
CA GLY A 1119 -38.00 20.48 -13.02
C GLY A 1119 -37.69 20.00 -11.59
N ILE A 1120 -36.42 19.68 -11.28
CA ILE A 1120 -36.03 19.33 -9.92
C ILE A 1120 -36.25 20.55 -9.01
N SER A 1121 -36.91 20.36 -7.86
CA SER A 1121 -37.21 21.40 -6.87
C SER A 1121 -37.07 20.81 -5.45
N GLY A 1122 -36.10 21.32 -4.68
CA GLY A 1122 -35.65 20.76 -3.40
C GLY A 1122 -34.12 20.74 -3.33
N THR A 1123 -33.51 19.72 -2.70
CA THR A 1123 -32.04 19.61 -2.60
C THR A 1123 -31.38 19.31 -3.96
N GLY A 1124 -31.78 18.24 -4.66
CA GLY A 1124 -31.31 17.98 -6.03
C GLY A 1124 -31.14 16.51 -6.38
N GLY A 1125 -30.74 16.23 -7.62
CA GLY A 1125 -30.25 14.92 -8.04
C GLY A 1125 -28.73 14.81 -7.85
N CYS A 1126 -28.23 13.67 -7.36
CA CYS A 1126 -26.81 13.42 -7.14
C CYS A 1126 -26.47 11.91 -7.23
N ILE A 1127 -25.18 11.59 -7.17
CA ILE A 1127 -24.70 10.28 -6.75
C ILE A 1127 -24.34 10.35 -5.26
N THR A 1128 -24.88 9.42 -4.48
CA THR A 1128 -24.50 9.18 -3.08
C THR A 1128 -23.69 7.90 -3.00
N VAL A 1129 -22.56 7.92 -2.29
CA VAL A 1129 -21.81 6.72 -1.95
C VAL A 1129 -21.94 6.51 -0.46
N GLU A 1130 -22.59 5.44 -0.03
CA GLU A 1130 -22.62 5.03 1.35
C GLU A 1130 -21.59 3.91 1.59
N CYS A 1131 -20.72 4.08 2.56
CA CYS A 1131 -19.77 3.04 2.96
C CYS A 1131 -20.41 2.22 4.07
N PHE A 1132 -20.44 0.90 3.91
CA PHE A 1132 -21.03 -0.05 4.85
C PHE A 1132 -19.96 -0.89 5.52
N ASP A 1133 -20.15 -1.14 6.81
CA ASP A 1133 -19.38 -2.11 7.57
C ASP A 1133 -19.91 -3.55 7.41
N ALA A 1134 -19.27 -4.51 8.09
CA ALA A 1134 -19.63 -5.93 8.05
C ALA A 1134 -21.06 -6.24 8.54
N ASN A 1135 -21.76 -5.28 9.18
CA ASN A 1135 -23.13 -5.44 9.68
C ASN A 1135 -24.20 -4.88 8.74
N ASP A 1136 -23.82 -4.40 7.57
CA ASP A 1136 -24.70 -3.55 6.76
C ASP A 1136 -25.11 -2.24 7.48
N THR A 1137 -24.26 -1.70 8.37
CA THR A 1137 -24.44 -0.35 8.90
C THR A 1137 -23.71 0.66 8.03
N ASN A 1138 -24.41 1.71 7.59
CA ASN A 1138 -23.78 2.83 6.90
C ASN A 1138 -22.88 3.60 7.88
N ILE A 1139 -21.57 3.58 7.64
CA ILE A 1139 -20.54 4.21 8.46
C ILE A 1139 -20.10 5.58 7.95
N ASN A 1140 -20.31 5.90 6.66
CA ASN A 1140 -20.16 7.26 6.13
C ASN A 1140 -20.84 7.40 4.77
N SER A 1141 -21.18 8.63 4.38
CA SER A 1141 -21.77 8.91 3.07
C SER A 1141 -21.15 10.12 2.38
N TYR A 1142 -20.89 9.97 1.08
CA TYR A 1142 -20.31 11.00 0.23
C TYR A 1142 -21.30 11.35 -0.88
N ASN A 1143 -21.46 12.62 -1.20
CA ASN A 1143 -22.36 13.07 -2.26
C ASN A 1143 -21.57 13.80 -3.34
N THR A 1144 -21.98 13.64 -4.59
CA THR A 1144 -21.59 14.58 -5.64
C THR A 1144 -22.34 15.90 -5.46
N THR A 1145 -21.95 16.92 -6.23
CA THR A 1145 -22.72 18.15 -6.35
C THR A 1145 -24.18 17.84 -6.70
N TYR A 1146 -25.10 18.47 -5.98
CA TYR A 1146 -26.54 18.36 -6.24
C TYR A 1146 -26.95 19.19 -7.46
N ILE A 1147 -27.66 18.56 -8.39
CA ILE A 1147 -28.21 19.22 -9.58
C ILE A 1147 -29.68 19.57 -9.35
N ASN A 1148 -29.99 20.86 -9.34
CA ASN A 1148 -31.33 21.41 -9.14
C ASN A 1148 -31.88 22.02 -10.44
N GLY A 1149 -33.20 22.16 -10.61
CA GLY A 1149 -33.80 22.72 -11.83
C GLY A 1149 -33.78 21.78 -13.05
N THR A 1150 -33.71 22.36 -14.25
CA THR A 1150 -33.72 21.63 -15.53
C THR A 1150 -32.37 21.79 -16.22
N HIS A 1151 -31.68 20.67 -16.44
CA HIS A 1151 -30.37 20.64 -17.08
C HIS A 1151 -30.29 19.54 -18.11
N ASP A 1152 -29.53 19.80 -19.18
CA ASP A 1152 -29.13 18.73 -20.10
C ASP A 1152 -28.05 17.84 -19.48
N TRP A 1153 -27.71 16.75 -20.17
CA TRP A 1153 -26.71 15.79 -19.71
C TRP A 1153 -25.40 16.48 -19.29
N GLN A 1154 -25.01 16.30 -18.04
CA GLN A 1154 -23.73 16.77 -17.49
C GLN A 1154 -23.09 15.67 -16.64
N TRP A 1155 -21.76 15.67 -16.58
CA TRP A 1155 -21.01 14.74 -15.76
C TRP A 1155 -20.90 15.25 -14.33
N ILE A 1156 -21.23 14.41 -13.36
CA ILE A 1156 -21.05 14.68 -11.93
C ILE A 1156 -20.10 13.65 -11.33
N SER A 1157 -19.18 14.07 -10.45
CA SER A 1157 -18.25 13.16 -9.79
C SER A 1157 -17.85 13.65 -8.40
N THR A 1158 -17.35 12.73 -7.58
CA THR A 1158 -16.78 13.00 -6.27
C THR A 1158 -15.60 12.06 -6.01
N GLN A 1159 -14.62 12.52 -5.23
CA GLN A 1159 -13.51 11.72 -4.73
C GLN A 1159 -13.59 11.60 -3.22
N PHE A 1160 -13.35 10.41 -2.71
CA PHE A 1160 -13.37 10.14 -1.27
C PHE A 1160 -12.45 8.98 -0.92
N THR A 1161 -11.95 8.96 0.31
CA THR A 1161 -11.24 7.81 0.86
C THR A 1161 -12.22 6.94 1.62
N ALA A 1162 -12.34 5.65 1.25
CA ALA A 1162 -13.24 4.72 1.93
C ALA A 1162 -12.85 4.60 3.42
N PRO A 1163 -13.77 4.87 4.38
CA PRO A 1163 -13.46 4.80 5.79
C PRO A 1163 -12.98 3.41 6.22
N TYR A 1164 -12.13 3.33 7.26
CA TYR A 1164 -11.79 2.05 7.90
C TYR A 1164 -13.05 1.30 8.37
N GLY A 1165 -13.08 0.00 8.08
CA GLY A 1165 -14.25 -0.87 8.27
C GLY A 1165 -15.17 -0.94 7.06
N THR A 1166 -14.92 -0.20 5.97
CA THR A 1166 -15.72 -0.35 4.74
C THR A 1166 -15.48 -1.72 4.13
N VAL A 1167 -16.48 -2.60 4.21
CA VAL A 1167 -16.46 -3.89 3.52
C VAL A 1167 -17.24 -3.86 2.21
N LYS A 1168 -18.04 -2.80 2.03
CA LYS A 1168 -18.96 -2.64 0.90
C LYS A 1168 -19.26 -1.16 0.70
N MET A 1169 -19.23 -0.70 -0.55
CA MET A 1169 -19.74 0.62 -0.92
C MET A 1169 -21.08 0.46 -1.61
N ARG A 1170 -22.08 1.23 -1.22
CA ARG A 1170 -23.33 1.38 -1.94
C ARG A 1170 -23.28 2.63 -2.77
N ILE A 1171 -23.40 2.49 -4.08
CA ILE A 1171 -23.53 3.60 -5.01
C ILE A 1171 -25.02 3.83 -5.23
N GLU A 1172 -25.52 5.02 -4.93
CA GLU A 1172 -26.89 5.45 -5.13
C GLU A 1172 -26.96 6.55 -6.18
N SER A 1173 -27.73 6.33 -7.23
CA SER A 1173 -28.12 7.36 -8.20
C SER A 1173 -29.52 7.85 -7.86
N GLY A 1174 -29.63 9.07 -7.30
CA GLY A 1174 -30.85 9.46 -6.61
C GLY A 1174 -31.23 10.93 -6.67
N ILE A 1175 -32.50 11.18 -6.33
CA ILE A 1175 -33.07 12.49 -6.03
C ILE A 1175 -33.19 12.58 -4.50
N VAL A 1176 -32.55 13.58 -3.90
CA VAL A 1176 -32.54 13.81 -2.45
C VAL A 1176 -33.48 14.96 -2.12
N SER A 1177 -34.45 14.71 -1.25
CA SER A 1177 -35.39 15.68 -0.66
C SER A 1177 -35.97 16.66 -1.68
N ALA A 1178 -36.34 16.16 -2.86
CA ALA A 1178 -36.79 16.98 -3.98
C ALA A 1178 -37.88 16.28 -4.81
N SER A 1179 -38.72 17.09 -5.46
CA SER A 1179 -39.65 16.66 -6.52
C SER A 1179 -39.03 16.93 -7.89
N GLY A 1180 -39.46 16.23 -8.93
CA GLY A 1180 -38.99 16.42 -10.31
C GLY A 1180 -38.56 15.10 -10.96
N THR A 1181 -37.88 15.18 -12.10
CA THR A 1181 -37.39 14.01 -12.85
C THR A 1181 -35.88 14.06 -13.04
N ALA A 1182 -35.19 12.93 -12.86
CA ALA A 1182 -33.78 12.75 -13.17
C ALA A 1182 -33.53 11.47 -13.96
N TRP A 1183 -32.56 11.51 -14.87
CA TRP A 1183 -32.03 10.37 -15.60
C TRP A 1183 -30.53 10.23 -15.30
N PHE A 1184 -30.08 9.00 -15.08
CA PHE A 1184 -28.69 8.65 -14.79
C PHE A 1184 -28.17 7.65 -15.80
N ASP A 1185 -26.91 7.82 -16.20
CA ASP A 1185 -26.26 6.95 -17.19
C ASP A 1185 -24.74 6.86 -16.94
N ASP A 1186 -24.13 5.77 -17.40
CA ASP A 1186 -22.69 5.51 -17.42
C ASP A 1186 -21.93 5.80 -16.10
N ILE A 1187 -22.28 5.07 -15.04
CA ILE A 1187 -21.63 5.18 -13.73
C ILE A 1187 -20.19 4.65 -13.78
N LYS A 1188 -19.23 5.44 -13.31
CA LYS A 1188 -17.82 5.05 -13.16
C LYS A 1188 -17.41 5.03 -11.69
N VAL A 1189 -16.78 3.95 -11.27
CA VAL A 1189 -16.17 3.76 -9.96
C VAL A 1189 -14.77 3.22 -10.16
N SER A 1190 -13.74 3.97 -9.75
CA SER A 1190 -12.34 3.52 -9.84
C SER A 1190 -11.56 3.89 -8.58
N PRO A 1191 -10.61 3.04 -8.13
CA PRO A 1191 -9.65 3.38 -7.08
C PRO A 1191 -8.60 4.39 -7.56
#